data_AF-A0A385SWF6-F1
#
_entry.id   AF-A0A385SWF6-F1
#
_cell.length_a   1.000
_cell.length_b   1.000
_cell.length_c   1.000
_cell.angle_alpha   90.00
_cell.angle_beta   90.00
_cell.angle_gamma   90.00
#
_symmetry.space_group_name_H-M   'P 1'
#
loop_
_entity.id
_entity.type
_entity.pdbx_description
1 polymer ?
#
loop_
_entity_poly.entity_id
_entity_poly.type
_entity_poly.pdbx_seq_one_letter_code
_entity_poly.pdbx_strand_id
1 'polypeptide(L)'
;MHKILSALVFMAAITTAMAQTPDENRFEKVVLTQGLNEPLELAILPDERVLVIERHGLIKLYEPKIKKISVIATIPVSTKYNPDAKGVQAEAEDGLLGLTIDPAFATNGWLYLYYSPAGKKPVNVVARYKMTGNQIDLASKKVILEVPVQRDECCHTGGSMDWDAQGNLYLSTGDNTSPRASDGYAPIDERAGRTPFDAQRSSANTNDLRGKVLRIHPEAAGTYTVPEGNLFAKGAELTKPEIYTMGHRNPYRIAVDKHSGYLFWGDVGPDSGKDSTGLGPTAEDEFNVAKAPGNFGWPYFVGDNKAYWDFDFETKKSGEQFVADKPVNNSPNNTGLKELPPAQKAAIWYTPGSSNRFPLLGSGGRSAMAGPVYHADDFKNAKRAFPAYYDNKWFIYEWMRDWIIVVTLNDKGNYSRMERFLPNLKLDHPIDMAFGPNGDLYLLEYGQGWFMGNPESKLVRIEYNGGNRKPVVVASASASAGATPLMVTFSSEGTKDYDNDTLRYEWKITNAQGAAVATLTEANASYAFKIPGNYKVKLKVTDTKGLAATKEFAISAGNEPPVVSLSLAGNNQSFFFPNQKIAYEVKVSDKEDGSLDDKRIPASSVHITANYQDGEGSPQPAGHQEAPVTFMAGKSIMARSDCKACHFENKKSIGPAFLDIATKYKPTADNINLLSNKVIKGGSGVWGDVAMAPHPDIGLPEAKQIVQYILSLSSVKKPQPTLPVKGEVTVKIPEGVDPTKGVYRMSASYKDKGFNGVKAIASEQTITLRSPTMLFGNADDASPNIMRFKMGDNNLLIVTAPNTYASFKKIDMTGVKNLYFTVNAPVEQLNSMGGIIEIHTGSADGPLIGQTEFIQPSNEPIAMMSKSMPVPHRVSVNSSGFNDLYFVFKNDKATGALYIPLSVTFSAE
;
A
#
# COMPACT_ATOMS: atom_id res chain seq x y z
N MET A 1 16.37 50.61 58.40
CA MET A 1 15.08 51.06 57.84
C MET A 1 15.15 50.96 56.32
N HIS A 2 14.24 50.19 55.74
CA HIS A 2 13.84 50.15 54.32
C HIS A 2 14.94 49.99 53.25
N LYS A 3 15.24 48.73 52.89
CA LYS A 3 15.25 48.19 51.51
C LYS A 3 15.71 46.73 51.52
N ILE A 4 15.34 46.00 50.47
CA ILE A 4 15.59 44.58 50.14
C ILE A 4 14.43 43.64 50.55
N LEU A 5 13.34 43.68 49.77
CA LEU A 5 12.50 42.52 49.50
C LEU A 5 11.82 42.72 48.14
N SER A 6 12.38 42.18 47.06
CA SER A 6 11.75 41.96 45.75
C SER A 6 12.76 41.39 44.76
N ALA A 7 12.98 40.08 44.82
CA ALA A 7 13.58 39.29 43.73
C ALA A 7 13.38 37.79 44.01
N LEU A 8 12.12 37.36 44.00
CA LEU A 8 11.75 35.95 43.78
C LEU A 8 10.61 35.95 42.76
N VAL A 9 10.96 36.32 41.53
CA VAL A 9 10.13 36.04 40.37
C VAL A 9 10.37 34.58 40.01
N PHE A 10 9.29 33.81 40.15
CA PHE A 10 9.09 32.48 39.58
C PHE A 10 9.76 32.35 38.21
N MET A 11 10.89 31.64 38.13
CA MET A 11 11.21 30.86 36.95
C MET A 11 10.37 29.58 37.04
N ALA A 12 9.13 29.66 36.55
CA ALA A 12 8.43 28.46 36.12
C ALA A 12 9.20 27.96 34.89
N ALA A 13 10.11 27.01 35.09
CA ALA A 13 10.65 26.21 34.01
C ALA A 13 9.47 25.44 33.39
N ILE A 14 8.91 25.98 32.30
CA ILE A 14 8.07 25.20 31.39
C ILE A 14 9.03 24.23 30.71
N THR A 15 9.28 23.09 31.35
CA THR A 15 9.66 21.89 30.63
C THR A 15 8.45 21.53 29.77
N THR A 16 8.43 21.97 28.51
CA THR A 16 7.62 21.34 27.48
C THR A 16 8.09 19.88 27.41
N ALA A 17 7.46 19.01 28.19
CA ALA A 17 7.50 17.60 27.92
C ALA A 17 7.11 17.47 26.45
N MET A 18 8.02 16.95 25.60
CA MET A 18 7.66 16.63 24.22
C MET A 18 6.44 15.72 24.32
N ALA A 19 5.28 16.24 23.92
CA ALA A 19 4.05 15.45 23.94
C ALA A 19 4.34 14.18 23.13
N GLN A 20 4.11 13.02 23.75
CA GLN A 20 4.33 11.75 23.10
C GLN A 20 3.32 11.60 21.95
N THR A 21 3.76 11.05 20.82
CA THR A 21 2.86 10.72 19.71
C THR A 21 1.70 9.86 20.25
N PRO A 22 0.44 10.24 20.02
CA PRO A 22 -0.70 9.49 20.52
C PRO A 22 -0.76 8.10 19.89
N ASP A 23 -1.13 7.08 20.67
CA ASP A 23 -1.31 5.73 20.16
C ASP A 23 -2.35 5.69 19.04
N GLU A 24 -2.07 4.98 17.94
CA GLU A 24 -2.99 4.86 16.80
C GLU A 24 -4.36 4.31 17.19
N ASN A 25 -4.40 3.43 18.20
CA ASN A 25 -5.64 2.82 18.70
C ASN A 25 -6.58 3.80 19.44
N ARG A 26 -6.17 5.07 19.62
CA ARG A 26 -7.04 6.15 20.10
C ARG A 26 -7.85 6.76 18.97
N PHE A 27 -7.55 6.43 17.72
CA PHE A 27 -8.27 6.92 16.56
C PHE A 27 -9.16 5.82 15.97
N GLU A 28 -10.36 6.20 15.57
CA GLU A 28 -11.32 5.30 14.93
C GLU A 28 -11.72 5.86 13.56
N LYS A 29 -11.57 5.05 12.51
CA LYS A 29 -12.08 5.34 11.17
C LYS A 29 -13.56 4.96 11.10
N VAL A 30 -14.44 5.95 11.12
CA VAL A 30 -15.90 5.76 10.99
C VAL A 30 -16.35 6.06 9.57
N VAL A 31 -16.91 5.05 8.89
CA VAL A 31 -17.50 5.24 7.54
C VAL A 31 -18.89 5.85 7.69
N LEU A 32 -19.08 7.06 7.14
CA LEU A 32 -20.35 7.79 7.17
C LEU A 32 -21.25 7.39 6.00
N THR A 33 -20.66 7.23 4.82
CA THR A 33 -21.31 6.67 3.62
C THR A 33 -20.25 6.08 2.68
N GLN A 34 -20.70 5.27 1.71
CA GLN A 34 -19.86 4.67 0.68
C GLN A 34 -20.57 4.62 -0.69
N GLY A 35 -19.85 4.31 -1.76
CA GLY A 35 -20.41 4.14 -3.11
C GLY A 35 -20.72 5.47 -3.80
N LEU A 36 -19.86 6.46 -3.62
CA LEU A 36 -19.88 7.73 -4.33
C LEU A 36 -19.38 7.57 -5.78
N ASN A 37 -19.72 8.55 -6.62
CA ASN A 37 -19.34 8.59 -8.02
C ASN A 37 -18.43 9.78 -8.29
N GLU A 38 -17.12 9.53 -8.34
CA GLU A 38 -16.09 10.56 -8.53
C GLU A 38 -16.22 11.75 -7.54
N PRO A 39 -16.19 11.49 -6.23
CA PRO A 39 -16.29 12.56 -5.23
C PRO A 39 -15.02 13.41 -5.23
N LEU A 40 -15.16 14.74 -5.24
CA LEU A 40 -14.01 15.65 -5.37
C LEU A 40 -13.71 16.43 -4.10
N GLU A 41 -14.66 17.19 -3.55
CA GLU A 41 -14.42 18.08 -2.40
C GLU A 41 -15.59 18.00 -1.41
N LEU A 42 -15.30 18.25 -0.13
CA LEU A 42 -16.26 18.25 0.97
C LEU A 42 -16.29 19.61 1.66
N ALA A 43 -17.45 19.97 2.22
CA ALA A 43 -17.55 21.11 3.14
C ALA A 43 -18.42 20.73 4.35
N ILE A 44 -17.92 21.05 5.55
CA ILE A 44 -18.58 20.72 6.82
C ILE A 44 -19.37 21.93 7.26
N LEU A 45 -20.68 21.78 7.38
CA LEU A 45 -21.56 22.85 7.87
C LEU A 45 -21.38 23.04 9.39
N PRO A 46 -21.71 24.22 9.94
CA PRO A 46 -21.60 24.48 11.38
C PRO A 46 -22.38 23.51 12.27
N ASP A 47 -23.41 22.84 11.73
CA ASP A 47 -24.23 21.84 12.41
C ASP A 47 -23.81 20.38 12.12
N GLU A 48 -22.58 20.18 11.65
CA GLU A 48 -21.94 18.90 11.32
C GLU A 48 -22.55 18.13 10.13
N ARG A 49 -23.52 18.70 9.42
CA ARG A 49 -23.89 18.17 8.10
C ARG A 49 -22.73 18.34 7.13
N VAL A 50 -22.55 17.40 6.21
CA VAL A 50 -21.42 17.42 5.28
C VAL A 50 -21.93 17.49 3.85
N LEU A 51 -21.53 18.54 3.13
CA LEU A 51 -21.70 18.64 1.69
C LEU A 51 -20.56 17.87 1.00
N VAL A 52 -20.89 17.16 -0.07
CA VAL A 52 -19.93 16.47 -0.93
C VAL A 52 -20.32 16.74 -2.38
N ILE A 53 -19.34 17.12 -3.22
CA ILE A 53 -19.54 17.24 -4.66
C ILE A 53 -18.99 16.03 -5.42
N GLU A 54 -19.67 15.68 -6.50
CA GLU A 54 -19.23 14.68 -7.47
C GLU A 54 -18.98 15.33 -8.82
N ARG A 55 -17.93 14.89 -9.54
CA ARG A 55 -17.46 15.53 -10.78
C ARG A 55 -18.58 15.71 -11.82
N HIS A 56 -19.54 14.79 -11.89
CA HIS A 56 -20.68 14.85 -12.82
C HIS A 56 -21.76 15.87 -12.43
N GLY A 57 -21.50 16.75 -11.47
CA GLY A 57 -22.35 17.87 -11.12
C GLY A 57 -23.31 17.61 -9.95
N LEU A 58 -23.21 16.47 -9.26
CA LEU A 58 -24.09 16.18 -8.13
C LEU A 58 -23.57 16.86 -6.86
N ILE A 59 -24.48 17.50 -6.12
CA ILE A 59 -24.23 18.02 -4.78
C ILE A 59 -25.02 17.15 -3.81
N LYS A 60 -24.30 16.50 -2.88
CA LYS A 60 -24.86 15.60 -1.88
C LYS A 60 -24.71 16.18 -0.48
N LEU A 61 -25.66 15.84 0.39
CA LEU A 61 -25.67 16.24 1.80
C LEU A 61 -25.77 14.99 2.67
N TYR A 62 -24.79 14.79 3.54
CA TYR A 62 -24.83 13.81 4.62
C TYR A 62 -25.41 14.43 5.89
N GLU A 63 -26.42 13.79 6.45
CA GLU A 63 -27.09 14.21 7.68
C GLU A 63 -26.74 13.26 8.83
N PRO A 64 -25.91 13.67 9.81
CA PRO A 64 -25.41 12.78 10.85
C PRO A 64 -26.51 12.25 11.78
N LYS A 65 -27.60 13.01 11.98
CA LYS A 65 -28.72 12.62 12.85
C LYS A 65 -29.48 11.40 12.32
N ILE A 66 -29.68 11.32 11.01
CA ILE A 66 -30.39 10.22 10.35
C ILE A 66 -29.46 9.25 9.61
N LYS A 67 -28.14 9.54 9.61
CA LYS A 67 -27.08 8.75 8.97
C LYS A 67 -27.38 8.46 7.49
N LYS A 68 -27.83 9.49 6.77
CA LYS A 68 -28.23 9.38 5.36
C LYS A 68 -27.51 10.42 4.53
N ILE A 69 -27.03 10.01 3.35
CA ILE A 69 -26.62 10.93 2.29
C ILE A 69 -27.74 11.05 1.24
N SER A 70 -28.01 12.26 0.77
CA SER A 70 -29.00 12.52 -0.29
C SER A 70 -28.46 13.52 -1.31
N VAL A 71 -28.79 13.34 -2.59
CA VAL A 71 -28.56 14.37 -3.61
C VAL A 71 -29.53 15.53 -3.34
N ILE A 72 -29.00 16.74 -3.21
CA ILE A 72 -29.79 17.95 -2.92
C ILE A 72 -29.83 18.94 -4.08
N ALA A 73 -28.90 18.83 -5.03
CA ALA A 73 -28.89 19.60 -6.27
C ALA A 73 -28.02 18.93 -7.35
N THR A 74 -28.27 19.33 -8.60
CA THR A 74 -27.45 18.94 -9.77
C THR A 74 -27.10 20.20 -10.57
N ILE A 75 -25.81 20.39 -10.84
CA ILE A 75 -25.28 21.45 -11.69
C ILE A 75 -24.96 20.85 -13.07
N PRO A 76 -25.48 21.40 -14.17
CA PRO A 76 -25.07 20.98 -15.51
C PRO A 76 -23.60 21.34 -15.77
N VAL A 77 -22.78 20.32 -16.04
CA VAL A 77 -21.34 20.45 -16.24
C VAL A 77 -20.86 19.81 -17.54
N SER A 78 -19.71 20.25 -18.04
CA SER A 78 -18.95 19.53 -19.06
C SER A 78 -18.03 18.52 -18.38
N THR A 79 -17.96 17.29 -18.90
CA THR A 79 -17.11 16.21 -18.39
C THR A 79 -16.18 15.62 -19.45
N LYS A 80 -16.20 16.17 -20.66
CA LYS A 80 -15.51 15.63 -21.83
C LYS A 80 -14.84 16.74 -22.63
N TYR A 81 -13.73 16.41 -23.28
CA TYR A 81 -13.10 17.30 -24.26
C TYR A 81 -13.97 17.43 -25.52
N ASN A 82 -13.66 18.40 -26.36
CA ASN A 82 -14.18 18.47 -27.72
C ASN A 82 -13.71 17.24 -28.52
N PRO A 83 -14.50 16.76 -29.50
CA PRO A 83 -14.06 15.68 -30.36
C PRO A 83 -12.75 16.03 -31.08
N ASP A 84 -11.81 15.09 -31.11
CA ASP A 84 -10.55 15.24 -31.85
C ASP A 84 -10.79 15.27 -33.38
N ALA A 85 -9.71 15.38 -34.17
CA ALA A 85 -9.79 15.38 -35.63
C ALA A 85 -10.41 14.10 -36.23
N LYS A 86 -10.51 13.01 -35.46
CA LYS A 86 -11.14 11.73 -35.83
C LYS A 86 -12.56 11.60 -35.30
N GLY A 87 -13.09 12.63 -34.62
CA GLY A 87 -14.40 12.64 -34.00
C GLY A 87 -14.48 11.87 -32.68
N VAL A 88 -13.34 11.48 -32.10
CA VAL A 88 -13.29 10.74 -30.83
C VAL A 88 -13.33 11.73 -29.67
N GLN A 89 -14.23 11.49 -28.72
CA GLN A 89 -14.38 12.30 -27.52
C GLN A 89 -13.85 11.55 -26.30
N ALA A 90 -12.90 12.13 -25.59
CA ALA A 90 -12.35 11.57 -24.36
C ALA A 90 -12.97 12.22 -23.11
N GLU A 91 -13.00 11.47 -22.00
CA GLU A 91 -13.29 12.04 -20.68
C GLU A 91 -12.24 13.09 -20.30
N ALA A 92 -12.72 14.17 -19.71
CA ALA A 92 -11.92 15.28 -19.21
C ALA A 92 -11.95 15.33 -17.68
N GLU A 93 -10.95 15.97 -17.08
CA GLU A 93 -10.96 16.27 -15.64
C GLU A 93 -12.03 17.31 -15.26
N ASP A 94 -12.60 17.97 -16.26
CA ASP A 94 -13.73 18.89 -16.17
C ASP A 94 -14.92 18.31 -15.39
N GLY A 95 -15.64 19.21 -14.72
CA GLY A 95 -16.87 18.86 -14.03
C GLY A 95 -17.22 19.89 -12.97
N LEU A 96 -17.88 19.44 -11.91
CA LEU A 96 -17.99 20.18 -10.65
C LEU A 96 -16.75 19.88 -9.81
N LEU A 97 -15.86 20.87 -9.69
CA LEU A 97 -14.47 20.69 -9.26
C LEU A 97 -14.23 21.10 -7.81
N GLY A 98 -14.82 22.23 -7.41
CA GLY A 98 -14.60 22.82 -6.11
C GLY A 98 -15.89 23.19 -5.37
N LEU A 99 -15.85 23.12 -4.04
CA LEU A 99 -16.91 23.42 -3.09
C LEU A 99 -16.31 24.06 -1.84
N THR A 100 -16.82 25.24 -1.47
CA THR A 100 -16.58 25.82 -0.15
C THR A 100 -17.82 26.54 0.36
N ILE A 101 -17.92 26.72 1.67
CA ILE A 101 -18.98 27.53 2.29
C ILE A 101 -18.42 28.87 2.73
N ASP A 102 -19.23 29.91 2.64
CA ASP A 102 -18.87 31.24 3.12
C ASP A 102 -18.50 31.19 4.62
N PRO A 103 -17.47 31.90 5.09
CA PRO A 103 -17.13 31.93 6.52
C PRO A 103 -18.29 32.34 7.43
N ALA A 104 -19.25 33.13 6.91
CA ALA A 104 -20.47 33.53 7.60
C ALA A 104 -21.70 32.67 7.22
N PHE A 105 -21.51 31.45 6.71
CA PHE A 105 -22.56 30.52 6.25
C PHE A 105 -23.73 30.38 7.23
N ALA A 106 -23.43 30.29 8.54
CA ALA A 106 -24.44 30.17 9.59
C ALA A 106 -25.49 31.30 9.56
N THR A 107 -25.12 32.47 9.02
CA THR A 107 -25.97 33.66 8.95
C THR A 107 -26.49 33.94 7.54
N ASN A 108 -25.69 33.67 6.50
CA ASN A 108 -26.01 34.08 5.14
C ASN A 108 -26.43 32.92 4.20
N GLY A 109 -26.05 31.68 4.53
CA GLY A 109 -26.32 30.48 3.75
C GLY A 109 -25.62 30.43 2.38
N TRP A 110 -24.55 31.20 2.15
CA TRP A 110 -23.86 31.21 0.86
C TRP A 110 -22.82 30.09 0.74
N LEU A 111 -22.87 29.34 -0.35
CA LEU A 111 -21.82 28.41 -0.76
C LEU A 111 -21.27 28.79 -2.13
N TYR A 112 -20.04 28.39 -2.41
CA TYR A 112 -19.31 28.68 -3.64
C TYR A 112 -18.92 27.38 -4.32
N LEU A 113 -19.15 27.33 -5.62
CA LEU A 113 -18.80 26.21 -6.48
C LEU A 113 -17.84 26.69 -7.56
N TYR A 114 -16.81 25.90 -7.83
CA TYR A 114 -15.97 26.06 -9.01
C TYR A 114 -16.21 24.90 -9.96
N TYR A 115 -16.60 25.20 -11.21
CA TYR A 115 -16.99 24.14 -12.14
C TYR A 115 -16.86 24.54 -13.62
N SER A 116 -16.80 23.52 -14.46
CA SER A 116 -16.86 23.57 -15.92
C SER A 116 -18.33 23.59 -16.38
N PRO A 117 -18.92 24.73 -16.78
CA PRO A 117 -20.32 24.76 -17.19
C PRO A 117 -20.56 23.91 -18.44
N ALA A 118 -21.72 23.27 -18.52
CA ALA A 118 -22.16 22.64 -19.76
C ALA A 118 -22.27 23.67 -20.90
N GLY A 119 -21.99 23.22 -22.14
CA GLY A 119 -22.04 24.05 -23.34
C GLY A 119 -20.66 24.25 -23.97
N LYS A 120 -20.57 25.19 -24.93
CA LYS A 120 -19.37 25.38 -25.76
C LYS A 120 -18.44 26.50 -25.29
N LYS A 121 -18.86 27.32 -24.31
CA LYS A 121 -18.03 28.43 -23.83
C LYS A 121 -16.86 27.84 -23.04
N PRO A 122 -15.60 28.08 -23.46
CA PRO A 122 -14.45 27.41 -22.86
C PRO A 122 -13.98 28.20 -21.63
N VAL A 123 -14.80 28.16 -20.57
CA VAL A 123 -14.51 28.77 -19.26
C VAL A 123 -14.80 27.77 -18.14
N ASN A 124 -14.07 27.91 -17.04
CA ASN A 124 -14.53 27.49 -15.72
C ASN A 124 -15.08 28.70 -14.98
N VAL A 125 -16.00 28.48 -14.03
CA VAL A 125 -16.61 29.59 -13.27
C VAL A 125 -16.58 29.33 -11.78
N VAL A 126 -16.29 30.37 -11.00
CA VAL A 126 -16.68 30.45 -9.60
C VAL A 126 -18.08 31.04 -9.57
N ALA A 127 -19.03 30.32 -8.98
CA ALA A 127 -20.38 30.83 -8.78
C ALA A 127 -20.85 30.54 -7.36
N ARG A 128 -21.60 31.48 -6.77
CA ARG A 128 -22.22 31.28 -5.48
C ARG A 128 -23.70 30.92 -5.59
N TYR A 129 -24.17 30.17 -4.61
CA TYR A 129 -25.55 29.72 -4.47
C TYR A 129 -25.99 29.86 -3.02
N LYS A 130 -27.28 30.11 -2.81
CA LYS A 130 -27.88 30.18 -1.49
C LYS A 130 -28.44 28.81 -1.10
N MET A 131 -28.09 28.37 0.10
CA MET A 131 -28.63 27.18 0.74
C MET A 131 -29.54 27.59 1.90
N THR A 132 -30.68 26.92 2.06
CA THR A 132 -31.57 27.07 3.21
C THR A 132 -32.07 25.69 3.63
N GLY A 133 -31.86 25.33 4.90
CA GLY A 133 -32.11 23.97 5.36
C GLY A 133 -31.31 22.95 4.54
N ASN A 134 -31.97 21.97 3.92
CA ASN A 134 -31.37 20.93 3.09
C ASN A 134 -31.50 21.22 1.57
N GLN A 135 -31.79 22.45 1.18
CA GLN A 135 -32.05 22.83 -0.22
C GLN A 135 -31.11 23.92 -0.71
N ILE A 136 -30.64 23.80 -1.95
CA ILE A 136 -29.90 24.84 -2.67
C ILE A 136 -30.85 25.51 -3.67
N ASP A 137 -30.99 26.83 -3.57
CA ASP A 137 -31.72 27.62 -4.55
C ASP A 137 -30.86 27.83 -5.80
N LEU A 138 -31.12 27.05 -6.84
CA LEU A 138 -30.39 27.17 -8.12
C LEU A 138 -30.65 28.50 -8.84
N ALA A 139 -31.77 29.19 -8.57
CA ALA A 139 -32.08 30.50 -9.15
C ALA A 139 -31.26 31.62 -8.52
N SER A 140 -30.71 31.41 -7.32
CA SER A 140 -29.83 32.37 -6.63
C SER A 140 -28.43 32.53 -7.26
N LYS A 141 -28.10 31.71 -8.27
CA LYS A 141 -26.79 31.68 -8.92
C LYS A 141 -26.26 33.07 -9.25
N LYS A 142 -25.04 33.37 -8.80
CA LYS A 142 -24.23 34.51 -9.28
C LYS A 142 -22.84 34.03 -9.67
N VAL A 143 -22.46 34.26 -10.93
CA VAL A 143 -21.08 34.03 -11.40
C VAL A 143 -20.20 35.16 -10.86
N ILE A 144 -19.18 34.79 -10.10
CA ILE A 144 -18.24 35.72 -9.45
C ILE A 144 -17.04 35.95 -10.35
N LEU A 145 -16.45 34.87 -10.87
CA LEU A 145 -15.24 34.91 -11.69
C LEU A 145 -15.35 33.87 -12.82
N GLU A 146 -14.90 34.22 -14.02
CA GLU A 146 -14.69 33.29 -15.12
C GLU A 146 -13.19 33.11 -15.37
N VAL A 147 -12.73 31.87 -15.43
CA VAL A 147 -11.36 31.49 -15.77
C VAL A 147 -11.38 30.93 -17.20
N PRO A 148 -10.76 31.60 -18.18
CA PRO A 148 -10.63 31.07 -19.54
C PRO A 148 -9.87 29.73 -19.54
N VAL A 149 -10.33 28.78 -20.34
CA VAL A 149 -9.70 27.46 -20.54
C VAL A 149 -9.72 27.06 -22.02
N GLN A 150 -9.04 25.97 -22.36
CA GLN A 150 -9.23 25.20 -23.59
C GLN A 150 -9.88 23.85 -23.25
N ARG A 151 -10.62 23.28 -24.20
CA ARG A 151 -11.36 22.02 -24.06
C ARG A 151 -11.01 21.01 -25.14
N ASP A 152 -9.94 21.21 -25.87
CA ASP A 152 -9.55 20.38 -27.01
C ASP A 152 -8.57 19.28 -26.58
N GLU A 153 -7.73 19.58 -25.59
CA GLU A 153 -6.70 18.68 -25.09
C GLU A 153 -6.75 18.57 -23.56
N CYS A 154 -6.22 17.46 -23.06
CA CYS A 154 -5.92 17.26 -21.64
C CYS A 154 -4.96 18.36 -21.12
N CYS A 155 -4.86 18.75 -19.83
CA CYS A 155 -5.49 18.33 -18.58
C CYS A 155 -5.35 19.49 -17.56
N HIS A 156 -5.45 19.21 -16.25
CA HIS A 156 -5.07 20.06 -15.11
C HIS A 156 -6.06 21.19 -14.86
N THR A 157 -7.14 20.85 -14.18
CA THR A 157 -8.19 21.83 -13.83
C THR A 157 -7.94 22.53 -12.50
N GLY A 158 -7.14 21.94 -11.60
CA GLY A 158 -7.04 22.38 -10.20
C GLY A 158 -8.42 22.39 -9.54
N GLY A 159 -8.77 23.50 -8.90
CA GLY A 159 -10.15 23.84 -8.58
C GLY A 159 -10.54 23.80 -7.11
N SER A 160 -9.60 23.57 -6.21
CA SER A 160 -9.83 23.65 -4.76
C SER A 160 -9.95 25.11 -4.31
N MET A 161 -10.75 25.33 -3.27
CA MET A 161 -11.04 26.66 -2.75
C MET A 161 -10.99 26.70 -1.22
N ASP A 162 -10.37 27.74 -0.66
CA ASP A 162 -10.34 27.96 0.80
C ASP A 162 -10.30 29.46 1.14
N TRP A 163 -10.45 29.79 2.42
CA TRP A 163 -10.59 31.16 2.91
C TRP A 163 -9.54 31.53 3.93
N ASP A 164 -9.00 32.75 3.81
CA ASP A 164 -8.25 33.35 4.92
C ASP A 164 -9.18 33.90 6.02
N ALA A 165 -8.58 34.35 7.12
CA ALA A 165 -9.30 34.94 8.25
C ALA A 165 -9.93 36.31 7.93
N GLN A 166 -9.58 36.92 6.81
CA GLN A 166 -10.09 38.22 6.36
C GLN A 166 -11.29 38.07 5.39
N GLY A 167 -11.69 36.84 5.07
CA GLY A 167 -12.80 36.57 4.16
C GLY A 167 -12.40 36.70 2.69
N ASN A 168 -11.12 36.58 2.34
CA ASN A 168 -10.70 36.44 0.95
C ASN A 168 -10.76 34.97 0.53
N LEU A 169 -11.33 34.75 -0.66
CA LEU A 169 -11.43 33.45 -1.29
C LEU A 169 -10.17 33.18 -2.12
N TYR A 170 -9.53 32.06 -1.85
CA TYR A 170 -8.44 31.51 -2.63
C TYR A 170 -9.00 30.45 -3.60
N LEU A 171 -8.54 30.46 -4.85
CA LEU A 171 -8.91 29.49 -5.88
C LEU A 171 -7.66 28.95 -6.54
N SER A 172 -7.49 27.63 -6.56
CA SER A 172 -6.45 26.99 -7.36
C SER A 172 -6.92 26.76 -8.80
N THR A 173 -6.04 27.05 -9.76
CA THR A 173 -6.28 26.80 -11.18
C THR A 173 -5.09 26.06 -11.77
N GLY A 174 -5.34 24.92 -12.42
CA GLY A 174 -4.31 24.22 -13.18
C GLY A 174 -3.91 24.98 -14.45
N ASP A 175 -2.78 24.59 -15.03
CA ASP A 175 -2.19 25.24 -16.21
C ASP A 175 -3.02 25.07 -17.49
N ASN A 176 -3.93 24.08 -17.48
CA ASN A 176 -4.78 23.71 -18.59
C ASN A 176 -3.97 23.38 -19.86
N THR A 177 -2.82 22.72 -19.66
CA THR A 177 -1.86 22.34 -20.71
C THR A 177 -1.66 20.84 -20.72
N SER A 178 -1.58 20.28 -21.93
CA SER A 178 -1.33 18.86 -22.14
C SER A 178 0.13 18.54 -21.85
N PRO A 179 0.43 17.61 -20.94
CA PRO A 179 1.78 17.11 -20.75
C PRO A 179 2.18 16.11 -21.86
N ARG A 180 1.28 15.82 -22.80
CA ARG A 180 1.52 14.84 -23.86
C ARG A 180 2.45 15.45 -24.91
N ALA A 181 3.28 14.63 -25.54
CA ALA A 181 4.25 15.05 -26.56
C ALA A 181 5.43 15.92 -26.08
N SER A 182 5.73 15.94 -24.77
CA SER A 182 6.98 16.48 -24.21
C SER A 182 7.87 15.42 -23.54
N ASP A 183 7.65 14.14 -23.87
CA ASP A 183 8.38 12.98 -23.31
C ASP A 183 8.39 12.95 -21.76
N GLY A 184 7.36 13.54 -21.14
CA GLY A 184 7.23 13.65 -19.69
C GLY A 184 8.01 14.81 -19.05
N TYR A 185 8.67 15.67 -19.84
CA TYR A 185 9.32 16.91 -19.37
C TYR A 185 8.40 18.13 -19.58
N ALA A 186 8.92 19.33 -19.36
CA ALA A 186 8.19 20.59 -19.48
C ALA A 186 7.51 20.75 -20.87
N PRO A 187 6.18 20.93 -20.93
CA PRO A 187 5.46 21.19 -22.17
C PRO A 187 5.61 22.68 -22.55
N ILE A 188 6.59 22.99 -23.40
CA ILE A 188 6.90 24.34 -23.89
C ILE A 188 6.91 24.40 -25.43
N ASP A 189 5.94 23.74 -26.07
CA ASP A 189 5.88 23.58 -27.53
C ASP A 189 5.34 24.84 -28.24
N GLU A 190 6.25 25.68 -28.74
CA GLU A 190 5.94 26.99 -29.35
C GLU A 190 5.48 26.92 -30.82
N ARG A 191 5.44 25.73 -31.42
CA ARG A 191 5.08 25.58 -32.84
C ARG A 191 3.65 26.04 -33.12
N ALA A 192 3.43 26.56 -34.33
CA ALA A 192 2.11 27.02 -34.75
C ALA A 192 1.04 25.91 -34.62
N GLY A 193 -0.11 26.25 -34.02
CA GLY A 193 -1.22 25.32 -33.79
C GLY A 193 -1.02 24.35 -32.61
N ARG A 194 0.06 24.48 -31.84
CA ARG A 194 0.37 23.61 -30.68
C ARG A 194 0.12 24.27 -29.33
N THR A 195 -0.66 25.36 -29.29
CA THR A 195 -0.91 26.12 -28.06
C THR A 195 -1.40 25.30 -26.87
N PRO A 196 -2.19 24.21 -26.98
CA PRO A 196 -2.55 23.39 -25.82
C PRO A 196 -1.37 22.64 -25.18
N PHE A 197 -0.18 22.66 -25.77
CA PHE A 197 1.05 21.99 -25.35
C PHE A 197 2.15 22.96 -24.90
N ASP A 198 1.77 24.22 -24.67
CA ASP A 198 2.66 25.28 -24.21
C ASP A 198 2.17 25.81 -22.84
N ALA A 199 2.83 25.41 -21.76
CA ALA A 199 2.53 25.87 -20.40
C ALA A 199 3.04 27.30 -20.14
N GLN A 200 3.89 27.84 -21.01
CA GLN A 200 4.39 29.21 -20.87
C GLN A 200 3.27 30.23 -21.07
N ARG A 201 2.25 29.90 -21.86
CA ARG A 201 1.08 30.75 -22.11
C ARG A 201 0.17 30.93 -20.88
N SER A 202 0.26 30.01 -19.92
CA SER A 202 -0.57 29.98 -18.70
C SER A 202 0.29 30.16 -17.47
N SER A 203 0.96 29.12 -16.97
CA SER A 203 1.66 29.12 -15.68
C SER A 203 2.65 30.25 -15.53
N ALA A 204 3.47 30.49 -16.56
CA ALA A 204 4.47 31.55 -16.62
C ALA A 204 3.95 32.88 -17.21
N ASN A 205 2.66 32.98 -17.54
CA ASN A 205 2.05 34.21 -18.06
C ASN A 205 1.40 35.01 -16.92
N THR A 206 1.85 36.25 -16.73
CA THR A 206 1.35 37.15 -15.68
C THR A 206 -0.03 37.74 -15.99
N ASN A 207 -0.51 37.62 -17.23
CA ASN A 207 -1.80 38.12 -17.70
C ASN A 207 -2.82 36.98 -17.96
N ASP A 208 -2.61 35.81 -17.38
CA ASP A 208 -3.50 34.64 -17.46
C ASP A 208 -3.88 34.13 -16.06
N LEU A 209 -5.10 33.60 -15.92
CA LEU A 209 -5.65 33.12 -14.65
C LEU A 209 -5.38 31.63 -14.39
N ARG A 210 -4.78 30.91 -15.35
CA ARG A 210 -4.45 29.47 -15.26
C ARG A 210 -3.03 29.23 -14.77
N GLY A 211 -2.83 28.11 -14.08
CA GLY A 211 -1.55 27.78 -13.44
C GLY A 211 -1.23 28.74 -12.29
N LYS A 212 -2.27 29.10 -11.51
CA LYS A 212 -2.24 30.13 -10.45
C LYS A 212 -2.92 29.62 -9.17
N VAL A 213 -2.63 30.26 -8.05
CA VAL A 213 -3.61 30.41 -6.97
C VAL A 213 -4.05 31.86 -6.96
N LEU A 214 -5.34 32.08 -7.20
CA LEU A 214 -5.97 33.39 -7.24
C LEU A 214 -6.48 33.75 -5.85
N ARG A 215 -6.50 35.04 -5.52
CA ARG A 215 -7.08 35.56 -4.28
C ARG A 215 -7.97 36.76 -4.57
N ILE A 216 -9.26 36.63 -4.25
CA ILE A 216 -10.29 37.64 -4.46
C ILE A 216 -11.12 37.82 -3.18
N HIS A 217 -11.86 38.93 -3.07
CA HIS A 217 -12.81 39.16 -1.99
C HIS A 217 -14.24 39.19 -2.55
N PRO A 218 -15.05 38.13 -2.36
CA PRO A 218 -16.42 38.10 -2.84
C PRO A 218 -17.32 39.14 -2.15
N GLU A 219 -18.12 39.85 -2.93
CA GLU A 219 -18.98 40.93 -2.45
C GLU A 219 -20.44 40.49 -2.29
N ALA A 220 -21.19 41.13 -1.40
CA ALA A 220 -22.62 40.85 -1.18
C ALA A 220 -23.47 40.98 -2.45
N ALA A 221 -23.09 41.83 -3.41
CA ALA A 221 -23.78 41.99 -4.70
C ALA A 221 -23.57 40.82 -5.68
N GLY A 222 -22.64 39.89 -5.40
CA GLY A 222 -22.28 38.79 -6.29
C GLY A 222 -21.24 39.20 -7.32
N THR A 223 -20.42 40.19 -6.97
CA THR A 223 -19.19 40.60 -7.65
C THR A 223 -17.99 40.21 -6.77
N TYR A 224 -16.79 40.66 -7.13
CA TYR A 224 -15.61 40.58 -6.26
C TYR A 224 -14.81 41.87 -6.31
N THR A 225 -14.01 42.09 -5.27
CA THR A 225 -12.89 43.03 -5.27
C THR A 225 -11.57 42.27 -5.20
N VAL A 226 -10.48 42.93 -5.57
CA VAL A 226 -9.13 42.34 -5.48
C VAL A 226 -8.46 42.89 -4.22
N PRO A 227 -8.13 42.03 -3.23
CA PRO A 227 -7.49 42.47 -2.00
C PRO A 227 -6.05 42.95 -2.24
N GLU A 228 -5.60 43.89 -1.40
CA GLU A 228 -4.21 44.36 -1.43
C GLU A 228 -3.22 43.24 -1.06
N GLY A 229 -1.99 43.35 -1.57
CA GLY A 229 -0.94 42.38 -1.32
C GLY A 229 -1.06 41.10 -2.15
N ASN A 230 -1.74 41.13 -3.30
CA ASN A 230 -1.55 40.13 -4.36
C ASN A 230 -0.21 40.37 -5.09
N LEU A 231 0.24 39.40 -5.90
CA LEU A 231 1.54 39.45 -6.56
C LEU A 231 1.69 40.66 -7.48
N PHE A 232 0.61 41.07 -8.13
CA PHE A 232 0.59 42.22 -9.03
C PHE A 232 -0.41 43.27 -8.54
N ALA A 233 0.01 44.54 -8.62
CA ALA A 233 -0.82 45.66 -8.21
C ALA A 233 -2.01 45.84 -9.16
N LYS A 234 -3.15 46.31 -8.63
CA LYS A 234 -4.33 46.66 -9.43
C LYS A 234 -3.97 47.73 -10.47
N GLY A 235 -4.27 47.44 -11.73
CA GLY A 235 -3.99 48.35 -12.86
C GLY A 235 -2.57 48.26 -13.44
N ALA A 236 -1.71 47.39 -12.92
CA ALA A 236 -0.42 47.12 -13.53
C ALA A 236 -0.61 46.50 -14.93
N GLU A 237 0.01 47.10 -15.94
CA GLU A 237 -0.08 46.63 -17.33
C GLU A 237 0.45 45.20 -17.48
N LEU A 238 -0.12 44.44 -18.42
CA LEU A 238 0.28 43.07 -18.73
C LEU A 238 0.21 42.09 -17.54
N THR A 239 -0.62 42.39 -16.54
CA THR A 239 -0.80 41.51 -15.38
C THR A 239 -2.28 41.34 -15.00
N LYS A 240 -2.59 40.24 -14.30
CA LYS A 240 -3.87 40.05 -13.61
C LYS A 240 -3.68 40.26 -12.11
N PRO A 241 -4.36 41.24 -11.49
CA PRO A 241 -4.20 41.53 -10.08
C PRO A 241 -4.81 40.45 -9.17
N GLU A 242 -5.65 39.54 -9.69
CA GLU A 242 -6.17 38.39 -8.94
C GLU A 242 -5.09 37.38 -8.51
N ILE A 243 -3.91 37.40 -9.15
CA ILE A 243 -2.86 36.41 -8.92
C ILE A 243 -2.22 36.62 -7.55
N TYR A 244 -2.36 35.64 -6.65
CA TYR A 244 -1.60 35.60 -5.39
C TYR A 244 -0.30 34.80 -5.57
N THR A 245 -0.36 33.62 -6.16
CA THR A 245 0.83 32.87 -6.59
C THR A 245 0.71 32.39 -8.03
N MET A 246 1.85 32.29 -8.71
CA MET A 246 1.93 31.81 -10.09
C MET A 246 2.99 30.73 -10.25
N GLY A 247 3.07 30.14 -11.45
CA GLY A 247 4.05 29.13 -11.78
C GLY A 247 3.68 27.75 -11.24
N HIS A 248 2.41 27.35 -11.38
CA HIS A 248 1.91 26.04 -10.96
C HIS A 248 1.48 25.19 -12.15
N ARG A 249 1.57 23.86 -12.01
CA ARG A 249 1.10 22.90 -13.03
C ARG A 249 -0.33 22.47 -12.74
N ASN A 250 -0.53 21.75 -11.66
CA ASN A 250 -1.82 21.26 -11.19
C ASN A 250 -1.88 21.34 -9.65
N PRO A 251 -2.08 22.56 -9.08
CA PRO A 251 -2.22 22.76 -7.64
C PRO A 251 -3.57 22.21 -7.17
N TYR A 252 -3.67 20.88 -7.00
CA TYR A 252 -4.95 20.18 -6.98
C TYR A 252 -5.77 20.42 -5.72
N ARG A 253 -5.12 20.44 -4.55
CA ARG A 253 -5.74 20.72 -3.25
C ARG A 253 -4.94 21.77 -2.49
N ILE A 254 -5.65 22.77 -1.97
CA ILE A 254 -5.07 23.89 -1.23
C ILE A 254 -5.64 23.94 0.19
N ALA A 255 -4.89 24.55 1.09
CA ALA A 255 -5.38 24.93 2.42
C ALA A 255 -4.81 26.29 2.80
N VAL A 256 -5.62 27.14 3.41
CA VAL A 256 -5.21 28.45 3.94
C VAL A 256 -5.27 28.37 5.46
N ASP A 257 -4.11 28.50 6.09
CA ASP A 257 -4.06 28.54 7.55
C ASP A 257 -4.54 29.92 8.05
N LYS A 258 -5.66 29.93 8.77
CA LYS A 258 -6.30 31.15 9.27
C LYS A 258 -5.51 31.84 10.38
N HIS A 259 -4.61 31.13 11.05
CA HIS A 259 -3.78 31.68 12.12
C HIS A 259 -2.54 32.39 11.56
N SER A 260 -1.81 31.75 10.65
CA SER A 260 -0.60 32.35 10.04
C SER A 260 -0.85 33.17 8.76
N GLY A 261 -1.97 32.94 8.07
CA GLY A 261 -2.23 33.47 6.72
C GLY A 261 -1.45 32.76 5.61
N TYR A 262 -0.75 31.66 5.92
CA TYR A 262 0.02 30.91 4.91
C TYR A 262 -0.89 30.07 4.03
N LEU A 263 -0.55 30.04 2.74
CA LEU A 263 -1.18 29.17 1.75
C LEU A 263 -0.34 27.90 1.55
N PHE A 264 -0.99 26.76 1.60
CA PHE A 264 -0.42 25.43 1.39
C PHE A 264 -1.06 24.79 0.16
N TRP A 265 -0.28 24.09 -0.66
CA TRP A 265 -0.83 23.28 -1.77
C TRP A 265 0.06 22.09 -2.12
N GLY A 266 -0.58 21.06 -2.67
CA GLY A 266 0.10 20.00 -3.41
C GLY A 266 0.04 20.32 -4.90
N ASP A 267 1.18 20.27 -5.59
CA ASP A 267 1.26 20.44 -7.05
C ASP A 267 1.72 19.12 -7.70
N VAL A 268 0.90 18.60 -8.62
CA VAL A 268 1.18 17.37 -9.35
C VAL A 268 2.09 17.67 -10.52
N GLY A 269 3.29 17.08 -10.51
CA GLY A 269 4.35 17.32 -11.47
C GLY A 269 4.20 16.56 -12.80
N PRO A 270 5.21 16.64 -13.69
CA PRO A 270 5.18 15.98 -14.98
C PRO A 270 5.48 14.46 -14.86
N ASP A 271 5.81 13.76 -15.95
CA ASP A 271 5.83 12.29 -15.97
C ASP A 271 7.20 11.65 -16.30
N SER A 272 8.27 12.45 -16.46
CA SER A 272 9.60 11.92 -16.78
C SER A 272 10.15 11.05 -15.64
N GLY A 273 10.58 9.83 -16.00
CA GLY A 273 11.10 8.85 -15.03
C GLY A 273 12.61 8.94 -14.74
N LYS A 274 13.31 9.90 -15.34
CA LYS A 274 14.76 10.10 -15.16
C LYS A 274 15.17 11.53 -15.53
N ASP A 275 16.34 11.93 -15.05
CA ASP A 275 17.00 13.15 -15.51
C ASP A 275 17.49 13.00 -16.96
N SER A 276 17.49 14.11 -17.70
CA SER A 276 18.07 14.17 -19.05
C SER A 276 18.80 15.47 -19.30
N THR A 277 20.06 15.36 -19.68
CA THR A 277 20.81 16.46 -20.31
C THR A 277 20.06 16.92 -21.56
N GLY A 278 19.79 18.23 -21.64
CA GLY A 278 19.08 18.83 -22.77
C GLY A 278 17.56 18.86 -22.68
N LEU A 279 16.93 18.21 -21.69
CA LEU A 279 15.47 18.33 -21.48
C LEU A 279 15.17 18.85 -20.08
N GLY A 280 15.70 18.20 -19.03
CA GLY A 280 15.50 18.67 -17.67
C GLY A 280 15.54 17.55 -16.63
N PRO A 281 15.12 17.87 -15.39
CA PRO A 281 15.07 16.91 -14.30
C PRO A 281 14.01 15.83 -14.52
N THR A 282 14.17 14.71 -13.80
CA THR A 282 13.10 13.75 -13.55
C THR A 282 11.91 14.47 -12.93
N ALA A 283 10.71 13.97 -13.17
CA ALA A 283 9.53 14.61 -12.64
C ALA A 283 9.51 14.60 -11.11
N GLU A 284 8.96 15.68 -10.55
CA GLU A 284 8.79 15.88 -9.09
C GLU A 284 7.38 16.39 -8.79
N ASP A 285 6.72 15.78 -7.80
CA ASP A 285 5.51 16.36 -7.19
C ASP A 285 5.97 17.19 -5.99
N GLU A 286 5.20 18.21 -5.66
CA GLU A 286 5.60 19.21 -4.68
C GLU A 286 4.53 19.44 -3.62
N PHE A 287 4.98 19.65 -2.39
CA PHE A 287 4.19 20.31 -1.36
C PHE A 287 4.81 21.68 -1.08
N ASN A 288 3.99 22.70 -1.22
CA ASN A 288 4.41 24.09 -1.27
C ASN A 288 3.78 24.93 -0.15
N VAL A 289 4.50 25.98 0.24
CA VAL A 289 4.08 26.95 1.27
C VAL A 289 4.37 28.36 0.79
N ALA A 290 3.34 29.19 0.64
CA ALA A 290 3.47 30.60 0.33
C ALA A 290 3.17 31.44 1.57
N LYS A 291 4.23 32.06 2.11
CA LYS A 291 4.17 33.01 3.23
C LYS A 291 3.88 34.44 2.77
N ALA A 292 4.01 34.65 1.46
CA ALA A 292 3.76 35.90 0.73
C ALA A 292 3.47 35.53 -0.74
N PRO A 293 2.91 36.46 -1.53
CA PRO A 293 2.77 36.28 -2.97
C PRO A 293 4.09 35.91 -3.66
N GLY A 294 4.04 35.12 -4.74
CA GLY A 294 5.26 34.69 -5.41
C GLY A 294 5.08 33.88 -6.69
N ASN A 295 6.18 33.70 -7.42
CA ASN A 295 6.31 32.79 -8.55
C ASN A 295 6.97 31.49 -8.08
N PHE A 296 6.37 30.33 -8.35
CA PHE A 296 6.82 28.99 -7.94
C PHE A 296 7.36 28.15 -9.11
N GLY A 297 7.55 28.78 -10.27
CA GLY A 297 8.56 28.35 -11.23
C GLY A 297 8.11 27.49 -12.41
N TRP A 298 6.99 26.76 -12.33
CA TRP A 298 6.50 25.97 -13.48
C TRP A 298 6.17 26.87 -14.68
N PRO A 299 6.56 26.53 -15.93
CA PRO A 299 7.13 25.25 -16.38
C PRO A 299 8.65 25.18 -16.45
N TYR A 300 9.36 26.19 -15.94
CA TYR A 300 10.81 26.30 -16.08
C TYR A 300 11.58 25.57 -14.97
N PHE A 301 10.95 25.39 -13.81
CA PHE A 301 11.56 24.78 -12.64
C PHE A 301 10.63 23.79 -11.94
N VAL A 302 11.23 22.83 -11.23
CA VAL A 302 10.58 21.93 -10.25
C VAL A 302 11.43 21.78 -9.00
N GLY A 303 10.82 21.35 -7.90
CA GLY A 303 11.46 21.05 -6.63
C GLY A 303 12.18 22.24 -6.02
N ASP A 304 13.49 22.11 -5.80
CA ASP A 304 14.33 23.18 -5.25
C ASP A 304 14.88 24.15 -6.30
N ASN A 305 14.07 24.47 -7.31
CA ASN A 305 14.40 25.22 -8.52
C ASN A 305 15.34 24.49 -9.50
N LYS A 306 15.14 23.18 -9.68
CA LYS A 306 15.84 22.42 -10.74
C LYS A 306 15.34 22.88 -12.10
N ALA A 307 16.25 23.39 -12.93
CA ALA A 307 15.92 24.01 -14.20
C ALA A 307 15.74 22.99 -15.34
N TYR A 308 14.66 23.17 -16.11
CA TYR A 308 14.53 22.60 -17.44
C TYR A 308 15.42 23.33 -18.45
N TRP A 309 15.59 22.72 -19.62
CA TRP A 309 16.28 23.32 -20.75
C TRP A 309 15.27 24.01 -21.66
N ASP A 310 15.65 25.13 -22.26
CA ASP A 310 14.89 25.78 -23.32
C ASP A 310 14.94 24.91 -24.59
N PHE A 311 14.01 23.97 -24.71
CA PHE A 311 14.01 22.95 -25.76
C PHE A 311 13.13 23.38 -26.93
N ASP A 312 13.74 23.49 -28.12
CA ASP A 312 13.05 23.78 -29.36
C ASP A 312 12.42 22.49 -29.93
N PHE A 313 11.09 22.45 -29.92
CA PHE A 313 10.30 21.31 -30.40
C PHE A 313 10.26 21.15 -31.93
N GLU A 314 10.62 22.19 -32.69
CA GLU A 314 10.72 22.14 -34.14
C GLU A 314 12.07 21.55 -34.57
N THR A 315 13.16 22.09 -34.02
CA THR A 315 14.52 21.66 -34.39
C THR A 315 15.03 20.48 -33.55
N LYS A 316 14.35 20.15 -32.45
CA LYS A 316 14.71 19.14 -31.44
C LYS A 316 16.09 19.40 -30.81
N LYS A 317 16.41 20.68 -30.59
CA LYS A 317 17.68 21.11 -30.00
C LYS A 317 17.42 21.83 -28.68
N SER A 318 18.30 21.59 -27.73
CA SER A 318 18.29 22.24 -26.42
C SER A 318 19.12 23.52 -26.46
N GLY A 319 18.56 24.61 -25.95
CA GLY A 319 19.22 25.88 -25.70
C GLY A 319 19.93 25.90 -24.34
N GLU A 320 19.80 27.01 -23.61
CA GLU A 320 20.32 27.14 -22.25
C GLU A 320 19.30 26.68 -21.20
N GLN A 321 19.75 26.46 -19.96
CA GLN A 321 18.83 26.22 -18.85
C GLN A 321 18.20 27.53 -18.38
N PHE A 322 16.95 27.48 -17.93
CA PHE A 322 16.28 28.65 -17.36
C PHE A 322 16.96 29.13 -16.06
N VAL A 323 16.89 30.43 -15.79
CA VAL A 323 17.52 31.07 -14.62
C VAL A 323 16.47 31.49 -13.59
N ALA A 324 16.53 30.92 -12.38
CA ALA A 324 15.50 31.09 -11.37
C ALA A 324 15.37 32.52 -10.82
N ASP A 325 16.48 33.26 -10.71
CA ASP A 325 16.48 34.62 -10.14
C ASP A 325 15.81 35.64 -11.08
N LYS A 326 15.74 35.34 -12.37
CA LYS A 326 15.13 36.21 -13.37
C LYS A 326 14.62 35.40 -14.57
N PRO A 327 13.55 34.60 -14.41
CA PRO A 327 13.05 33.77 -15.49
C PRO A 327 12.49 34.64 -16.63
N VAL A 328 12.63 34.17 -17.88
CA VAL A 328 12.19 34.90 -19.07
C VAL A 328 11.19 34.05 -19.85
N ASN A 329 10.00 34.61 -20.11
CA ASN A 329 8.97 33.99 -20.93
C ASN A 329 8.98 34.57 -22.35
N ASN A 330 9.66 33.86 -23.25
CA ASN A 330 9.78 34.20 -24.66
C ASN A 330 8.67 33.61 -25.54
N SER A 331 7.72 32.85 -24.98
CA SER A 331 6.71 32.16 -25.77
C SER A 331 5.95 33.13 -26.67
N PRO A 332 5.69 32.75 -27.94
CA PRO A 332 4.84 33.53 -28.83
C PRO A 332 3.40 33.64 -28.33
N ASN A 333 3.00 32.81 -27.36
CA ASN A 333 1.68 32.81 -26.75
C ASN A 333 1.63 33.59 -25.42
N ASN A 334 2.73 34.23 -25.01
CA ASN A 334 2.76 35.08 -23.82
C ASN A 334 2.08 36.43 -24.07
N THR A 335 1.12 36.78 -23.22
CA THR A 335 0.40 38.08 -23.25
C THR A 335 0.70 38.94 -22.02
N GLY A 336 1.61 38.47 -21.16
CA GLY A 336 2.02 39.11 -19.93
C GLY A 336 3.43 39.70 -20.01
N LEU A 337 4.05 39.85 -18.84
CA LEU A 337 5.42 40.28 -18.71
C LEU A 337 6.38 39.25 -19.32
N LYS A 338 7.45 39.75 -19.92
CA LYS A 338 8.54 38.94 -20.45
C LYS A 338 9.50 38.51 -19.35
N GLU A 339 9.90 39.44 -18.48
CA GLU A 339 10.73 39.16 -17.31
C GLU A 339 9.81 38.86 -16.13
N LEU A 340 9.97 37.68 -15.54
CA LEU A 340 9.11 37.20 -14.46
C LEU A 340 9.71 37.48 -13.08
N PRO A 341 8.88 37.54 -12.02
CA PRO A 341 9.38 37.51 -10.65
C PRO A 341 10.27 36.27 -10.41
N PRO A 342 11.27 36.35 -9.51
CA PRO A 342 12.13 35.22 -9.18
C PRO A 342 11.33 33.99 -8.74
N ALA A 343 11.76 32.81 -9.18
CA ALA A 343 11.15 31.54 -8.81
C ALA A 343 11.51 31.14 -7.36
N GLN A 344 10.50 30.74 -6.59
CA GLN A 344 10.62 30.25 -5.23
C GLN A 344 10.63 28.72 -5.21
N LYS A 345 11.40 28.17 -4.26
CA LYS A 345 11.60 26.74 -4.10
C LYS A 345 10.42 26.07 -3.41
N ALA A 346 10.15 24.82 -3.76
CA ALA A 346 9.22 23.99 -3.02
C ALA A 346 9.68 23.71 -1.59
N ALA A 347 8.71 23.53 -0.68
CA ALA A 347 9.02 23.19 0.71
C ALA A 347 9.42 21.71 0.84
N ILE A 348 8.73 20.83 0.12
CA ILE A 348 8.95 19.39 0.05
C ILE A 348 8.71 18.93 -1.39
N TRP A 349 9.55 18.04 -1.92
CA TRP A 349 9.41 17.50 -3.27
C TRP A 349 9.86 16.05 -3.35
N TYR A 350 9.32 15.29 -4.31
CA TYR A 350 9.64 13.88 -4.48
C TYR A 350 9.42 13.34 -5.89
N THR A 351 10.27 12.38 -6.24
CA THR A 351 10.23 11.66 -7.52
C THR A 351 9.42 10.37 -7.38
N PRO A 352 9.22 9.61 -8.48
CA PRO A 352 8.64 8.27 -8.39
C PRO A 352 9.47 7.28 -7.55
N GLY A 353 10.77 7.52 -7.38
CA GLY A 353 11.64 6.73 -6.51
C GLY A 353 11.68 7.25 -5.08
N SER A 354 12.28 6.48 -4.18
CA SER A 354 12.51 6.90 -2.80
C SER A 354 13.40 8.14 -2.70
N SER A 355 13.01 9.09 -1.83
CA SER A 355 13.80 10.30 -1.55
C SER A 355 14.74 10.09 -0.37
N ASN A 356 16.03 10.41 -0.54
CA ASN A 356 16.99 10.42 0.57
C ASN A 356 16.67 11.52 1.60
N ARG A 357 16.13 12.65 1.15
CA ARG A 357 15.80 13.80 2.01
C ARG A 357 14.45 13.63 2.70
N PHE A 358 13.50 12.99 2.02
CA PHE A 358 12.13 12.81 2.49
C PHE A 358 11.69 11.34 2.36
N PRO A 359 12.37 10.40 3.06
CA PRO A 359 12.15 8.96 2.86
C PRO A 359 10.73 8.50 3.19
N LEU A 360 10.01 9.22 4.07
CA LEU A 360 8.63 8.88 4.43
C LEU A 360 7.63 9.06 3.29
N LEU A 361 7.98 9.80 2.22
CA LEU A 361 7.11 9.96 1.06
C LEU A 361 6.99 8.66 0.24
N GLY A 362 7.96 7.74 0.38
CA GLY A 362 7.97 6.44 -0.31
C GLY A 362 8.25 6.56 -1.82
N SER A 363 7.76 5.58 -2.58
CA SER A 363 7.94 5.43 -4.03
C SER A 363 6.65 5.00 -4.73
N GLY A 364 6.59 5.12 -6.05
CA GLY A 364 5.41 4.82 -6.89
C GLY A 364 4.88 6.04 -7.63
N GLY A 365 3.65 5.97 -8.12
CA GLY A 365 2.86 7.08 -8.66
C GLY A 365 2.76 8.25 -7.67
N ARG A 366 2.40 9.43 -8.18
CA ARG A 366 2.41 10.67 -7.40
C ARG A 366 1.23 11.55 -7.75
N SER A 367 0.65 12.15 -6.72
CA SER A 367 -0.48 13.06 -6.75
C SER A 367 -0.52 13.78 -5.39
N ALA A 368 0.39 14.74 -5.21
CA ALA A 368 0.50 15.53 -3.97
C ALA A 368 -0.76 16.36 -3.67
N MET A 369 -1.22 16.33 -2.42
CA MET A 369 -2.36 17.13 -1.95
C MET A 369 -2.12 17.74 -0.57
N ALA A 370 -2.47 19.01 -0.40
CA ALA A 370 -2.37 19.71 0.88
C ALA A 370 -3.69 19.67 1.63
N GLY A 371 -3.65 19.25 2.88
CA GLY A 371 -4.76 19.35 3.83
C GLY A 371 -4.52 20.46 4.86
N PRO A 372 -5.38 20.53 5.90
CA PRO A 372 -5.39 21.63 6.86
C PRO A 372 -4.19 21.59 7.81
N VAL A 373 -3.89 22.75 8.41
CA VAL A 373 -3.09 22.85 9.64
C VAL A 373 -4.01 22.68 10.83
N TYR A 374 -3.65 21.81 11.78
CA TYR A 374 -4.44 21.62 12.99
C TYR A 374 -4.04 22.63 14.07
N HIS A 375 -5.01 23.38 14.58
CA HIS A 375 -4.85 24.27 15.73
C HIS A 375 -5.78 23.83 16.85
N ALA A 376 -5.22 23.39 17.98
CA ALA A 376 -6.00 22.94 19.13
C ALA A 376 -6.93 24.04 19.66
N ASP A 377 -6.53 25.30 19.47
CA ASP A 377 -7.28 26.47 19.89
C ASP A 377 -8.64 26.62 19.19
N ASP A 378 -8.78 26.12 17.97
CA ASP A 378 -10.05 26.12 17.22
C ASP A 378 -11.05 25.09 17.78
N PHE A 379 -10.58 24.16 18.62
CA PHE A 379 -11.34 23.00 19.09
C PHE A 379 -11.42 22.90 20.61
N LYS A 380 -11.20 23.99 21.36
CA LYS A 380 -11.21 24.00 22.85
C LYS A 380 -12.47 23.40 23.47
N ASN A 381 -13.61 23.53 22.80
CA ASN A 381 -14.92 23.03 23.26
C ASN A 381 -15.37 21.75 22.54
N ALA A 382 -14.55 21.22 21.64
CA ALA A 382 -14.89 20.07 20.83
C ALA A 382 -14.77 18.78 21.65
N LYS A 383 -15.75 17.88 21.50
CA LYS A 383 -15.80 16.62 22.27
C LYS A 383 -14.64 15.68 21.96
N ARG A 384 -14.13 15.71 20.74
CA ARG A 384 -13.11 14.78 20.21
C ARG A 384 -11.96 15.53 19.55
N ALA A 385 -11.62 16.71 20.06
CA ALA A 385 -10.44 17.45 19.61
C ALA A 385 -9.21 16.54 19.59
N PHE A 386 -8.46 16.58 18.49
CA PHE A 386 -7.15 15.92 18.45
C PHE A 386 -6.24 16.47 19.55
N PRO A 387 -5.30 15.66 20.06
CA PRO A 387 -4.45 16.08 21.16
C PRO A 387 -3.49 17.19 20.71
N ALA A 388 -3.03 18.01 21.67
CA ALA A 388 -2.08 19.11 21.48
C ALA A 388 -0.78 18.71 20.76
N TYR A 389 -0.47 17.41 20.68
CA TYR A 389 0.60 16.88 19.83
C TYR A 389 0.52 17.32 18.36
N TYR A 390 -0.69 17.50 17.83
CA TYR A 390 -0.91 17.89 16.42
C TYR A 390 -1.00 19.40 16.22
N ASP A 391 -0.95 20.18 17.31
CA ASP A 391 -1.06 21.63 17.24
C ASP A 391 0.05 22.24 16.35
N ASN A 392 -0.34 23.19 15.49
CA ASN A 392 0.51 23.83 14.49
C ASN A 392 1.13 22.89 13.44
N LYS A 393 0.59 21.68 13.26
CA LYS A 393 1.09 20.73 12.27
C LYS A 393 0.22 20.66 11.02
N TRP A 394 0.88 20.62 9.87
CA TRP A 394 0.26 20.56 8.55
C TRP A 394 0.04 19.12 8.11
N PHE A 395 -1.21 18.79 7.75
CA PHE A 395 -1.55 17.48 7.21
C PHE A 395 -1.38 17.50 5.70
N ILE A 396 -0.43 16.71 5.19
CA ILE A 396 -0.28 16.43 3.76
C ILE A 396 -0.75 15.01 3.47
N TYR A 397 -1.25 14.77 2.26
CA TYR A 397 -1.71 13.46 1.86
C TYR A 397 -1.45 13.21 0.38
N GLU A 398 -1.52 11.95 -0.01
CA GLU A 398 -1.14 11.53 -1.35
C GLU A 398 -2.10 10.46 -1.84
N TRP A 399 -2.64 10.71 -3.03
CA TRP A 399 -3.75 9.96 -3.60
C TRP A 399 -3.32 8.59 -4.14
N MET A 400 -2.14 8.47 -4.76
CA MET A 400 -1.67 7.22 -5.38
C MET A 400 -1.14 6.19 -4.37
N ARG A 401 -0.56 6.64 -3.26
CA ARG A 401 0.19 5.86 -2.27
C ARG A 401 -0.55 5.73 -0.93
N ASP A 402 -1.79 6.21 -0.85
CA ASP A 402 -2.73 5.96 0.24
C ASP A 402 -2.18 6.29 1.64
N TRP A 403 -1.69 7.52 1.81
CA TRP A 403 -1.16 7.94 3.10
C TRP A 403 -1.50 9.38 3.50
N ILE A 404 -1.41 9.61 4.81
CA ILE A 404 -1.41 10.94 5.42
C ILE A 404 -0.11 11.10 6.21
N ILE A 405 0.55 12.24 6.04
CA ILE A 405 1.75 12.62 6.78
C ILE A 405 1.47 13.95 7.47
N VAL A 406 1.92 14.04 8.72
CA VAL A 406 1.90 15.28 9.48
C VAL A 406 3.28 15.94 9.40
N VAL A 407 3.32 17.18 8.92
CA VAL A 407 4.52 18.00 8.80
C VAL A 407 4.56 19.01 9.94
N THR A 408 5.67 19.00 10.69
CA THR A 408 5.99 20.06 11.65
C THR A 408 6.78 21.15 10.94
N LEU A 409 6.28 22.38 11.01
CA LEU A 409 7.01 23.57 10.59
C LEU A 409 7.71 24.18 11.81
N ASN A 410 8.86 24.83 11.59
CA ASN A 410 9.48 25.64 12.64
C ASN A 410 8.81 27.02 12.74
N ASP A 411 9.21 27.83 13.72
CA ASP A 411 8.66 29.17 13.98
C ASP A 411 8.77 30.14 12.78
N LYS A 412 9.62 29.82 11.78
CA LYS A 412 9.74 30.59 10.53
C LYS A 412 8.84 30.05 9.43
N GLY A 413 7.99 29.06 9.68
CA GLY A 413 7.15 28.38 8.69
C GLY A 413 7.93 27.51 7.70
N ASN A 414 9.13 27.05 8.04
CA ASN A 414 9.91 26.14 7.19
C ASN A 414 9.74 24.70 7.65
N TYR A 415 9.83 23.74 6.72
CA TYR A 415 9.89 22.32 7.03
C TYR A 415 10.91 22.02 8.13
N SER A 416 10.48 21.29 9.17
CA SER A 416 11.35 20.82 10.25
C SER A 416 11.43 19.29 10.27
N ARG A 417 10.28 18.61 10.39
CA ARG A 417 10.19 17.15 10.37
C ARG A 417 8.83 16.70 9.87
N MET A 418 8.71 15.43 9.54
CA MET A 418 7.43 14.82 9.19
C MET A 418 7.29 13.43 9.82
N GLU A 419 6.05 12.98 9.97
CA GLU A 419 5.69 11.68 10.53
C GLU A 419 4.42 11.13 9.88
N ARG A 420 4.32 9.80 9.75
CA ARG A 420 3.08 9.16 9.27
C ARG A 420 1.96 9.41 10.26
N PHE A 421 0.81 9.90 9.77
CA PHE A 421 -0.43 9.91 10.55
C PHE A 421 -1.06 8.53 10.45
N LEU A 422 -1.19 7.84 11.59
CA LEU A 422 -1.79 6.50 11.68
C LEU A 422 -1.26 5.52 10.61
N PRO A 423 0.02 5.11 10.66
CA PRO A 423 0.62 4.23 9.65
C PRO A 423 -0.16 2.96 9.28
N ASN A 424 -1.02 2.43 10.18
CA ASN A 424 -1.85 1.26 9.90
C ASN A 424 -3.26 1.60 9.37
N LEU A 425 -3.58 2.88 9.21
CA LEU A 425 -4.84 3.35 8.64
C LEU A 425 -4.91 2.97 7.17
N LYS A 426 -5.93 2.19 6.81
CA LYS A 426 -6.20 1.84 5.41
C LYS A 426 -7.02 2.94 4.77
N LEU A 427 -6.47 3.51 3.70
CA LEU A 427 -7.11 4.54 2.88
C LEU A 427 -7.47 3.98 1.51
N ASP A 428 -8.46 4.60 0.86
CA ASP A 428 -8.90 4.27 -0.49
C ASP A 428 -8.85 5.54 -1.37
N HIS A 429 -7.63 6.01 -1.64
CA HIS A 429 -7.29 7.18 -2.45
C HIS A 429 -7.88 8.48 -1.84
N PRO A 430 -7.26 9.02 -0.78
CA PRO A 430 -7.74 10.24 -0.12
C PRO A 430 -7.68 11.41 -1.10
N ILE A 431 -8.81 12.11 -1.28
CA ILE A 431 -8.93 13.20 -2.27
C ILE A 431 -9.16 14.57 -1.61
N ASP A 432 -9.75 14.58 -0.41
CA ASP A 432 -10.00 15.81 0.33
C ASP A 432 -10.14 15.55 1.84
N MET A 433 -9.79 16.53 2.66
CA MET A 433 -9.93 16.45 4.11
C MET A 433 -10.13 17.81 4.78
N ALA A 434 -10.93 17.84 5.85
CA ALA A 434 -11.11 19.03 6.67
C ALA A 434 -11.44 18.66 8.12
N PHE A 435 -11.06 19.52 9.07
CA PHE A 435 -11.50 19.38 10.46
C PHE A 435 -12.92 19.94 10.64
N GLY A 436 -13.79 19.17 11.28
CA GLY A 436 -15.15 19.59 11.63
C GLY A 436 -15.21 20.31 12.99
N PRO A 437 -16.30 21.05 13.28
CA PRO A 437 -16.46 21.77 14.55
C PRO A 437 -16.49 20.86 15.79
N ASN A 438 -16.69 19.55 15.60
CA ASN A 438 -16.62 18.53 16.63
C ASN A 438 -15.19 18.03 16.95
N GLY A 439 -14.18 18.56 16.26
CA GLY A 439 -12.76 18.23 16.43
C GLY A 439 -12.29 17.01 15.64
N ASP A 440 -13.18 16.36 14.88
CA ASP A 440 -12.83 15.20 14.06
C ASP A 440 -12.24 15.63 12.70
N LEU A 441 -11.35 14.80 12.16
CA LEU A 441 -10.89 14.95 10.78
C LEU A 441 -11.84 14.19 9.84
N TYR A 442 -12.52 14.91 8.96
CA TYR A 442 -13.32 14.33 7.88
C TYR A 442 -12.43 14.09 6.67
N LEU A 443 -12.62 12.95 6.03
CA LEU A 443 -11.86 12.51 4.87
C LEU A 443 -12.81 12.04 3.77
N LEU A 444 -12.53 12.46 2.54
CA LEU A 444 -13.16 11.96 1.34
C LEU A 444 -12.20 11.01 0.62
N GLU A 445 -12.70 9.84 0.26
CA GLU A 445 -11.95 8.78 -0.43
C GLU A 445 -12.56 8.59 -1.82
N TYR A 446 -11.76 8.78 -2.87
CA TYR A 446 -12.19 8.72 -4.27
C TYR A 446 -12.48 7.30 -4.74
N GLY A 447 -11.77 6.32 -4.18
CA GLY A 447 -11.74 4.94 -4.66
C GLY A 447 -10.73 4.71 -5.79
N GLN A 448 -10.65 3.48 -6.28
CA GLN A 448 -9.60 3.01 -7.17
C GLN A 448 -9.82 3.37 -8.64
N GLY A 449 -11.07 3.54 -9.07
CA GLY A 449 -11.41 3.71 -10.48
C GLY A 449 -11.44 5.16 -10.92
N TRP A 450 -10.56 5.53 -11.86
CA TRP A 450 -10.63 6.82 -12.55
C TRP A 450 -11.89 6.94 -13.40
N PHE A 451 -12.52 8.12 -13.38
CA PHE A 451 -13.66 8.48 -14.22
C PHE A 451 -14.86 7.54 -14.11
N MET A 452 -15.09 6.98 -12.91
CA MET A 452 -16.19 6.06 -12.68
C MET A 452 -16.69 6.03 -11.23
N GLY A 453 -17.87 5.43 -11.06
CA GLY A 453 -18.43 5.14 -9.75
C GLY A 453 -17.68 4.01 -9.04
N ASN A 454 -17.28 4.27 -7.81
CA ASN A 454 -16.41 3.39 -7.03
C ASN A 454 -17.14 2.89 -5.78
N PRO A 455 -17.46 1.58 -5.66
CA PRO A 455 -18.10 1.01 -4.46
C PRO A 455 -17.34 1.28 -3.16
N GLU A 456 -16.02 1.39 -3.26
CA GLU A 456 -15.08 1.66 -2.16
C GLU A 456 -14.91 3.13 -1.82
N SER A 457 -15.36 4.05 -2.67
CA SER A 457 -15.32 5.49 -2.35
C SER A 457 -16.18 5.79 -1.13
N LYS A 458 -15.71 6.67 -0.25
CA LYS A 458 -16.31 6.87 1.08
C LYS A 458 -16.24 8.32 1.52
N LEU A 459 -17.23 8.70 2.31
CA LEU A 459 -17.08 9.79 3.28
C LEU A 459 -16.77 9.16 4.64
N VAL A 460 -15.68 9.59 5.24
CA VAL A 460 -15.12 9.01 6.46
C VAL A 460 -14.91 10.11 7.49
N ARG A 461 -14.99 9.74 8.76
CA ARG A 461 -14.60 10.58 9.89
C ARG A 461 -13.60 9.85 10.76
N ILE A 462 -12.48 10.50 11.08
CA ILE A 462 -11.47 10.01 12.02
C ILE A 462 -11.75 10.64 13.38
N GLU A 463 -12.22 9.82 14.31
CA GLU A 463 -12.58 10.23 15.67
C GLU A 463 -11.42 9.98 16.63
N TYR A 464 -11.12 10.94 17.53
CA TYR A 464 -10.13 10.75 18.59
C TYR A 464 -10.79 10.46 19.94
N ASN A 465 -10.28 9.45 20.64
CA ASN A 465 -10.62 9.12 22.02
C ASN A 465 -9.44 9.42 22.97
N GLY A 466 -9.49 10.60 23.59
CA GLY A 466 -8.58 11.01 24.67
C GLY A 466 -8.92 10.40 26.04
N GLY A 467 -10.07 9.73 26.16
CA GLY A 467 -10.55 9.11 27.40
C GLY A 467 -10.18 7.63 27.51
N ASN A 468 -11.03 6.89 28.23
CA ASN A 468 -10.90 5.46 28.45
C ASN A 468 -11.14 4.66 27.15
N ARG A 469 -10.33 3.64 26.87
CA ARG A 469 -10.44 2.77 25.70
C ARG A 469 -11.18 1.49 26.04
N LYS A 470 -11.82 0.88 25.03
CA LYS A 470 -12.41 -0.46 25.18
C LYS A 470 -11.29 -1.50 25.25
N PRO A 471 -11.43 -2.56 26.06
CA PRO A 471 -10.52 -3.69 26.03
C PRO A 471 -10.46 -4.36 24.65
N VAL A 472 -9.29 -4.87 24.26
CA VAL A 472 -9.14 -5.74 23.08
C VAL A 472 -9.37 -7.18 23.52
N VAL A 473 -10.44 -7.80 23.03
CA VAL A 473 -10.83 -9.16 23.43
C VAL A 473 -10.30 -10.19 22.45
N VAL A 474 -9.47 -11.09 22.95
CA VAL A 474 -9.05 -12.33 22.28
C VAL A 474 -9.73 -13.49 22.98
N ALA A 475 -10.25 -14.43 22.20
CA ALA A 475 -10.96 -15.59 22.72
C ALA A 475 -10.67 -16.79 21.82
N SER A 476 -10.33 -17.92 22.44
CA SER A 476 -10.09 -19.20 21.76
C SER A 476 -10.66 -20.36 22.56
N ALA A 477 -10.70 -21.54 21.94
CA ALA A 477 -11.19 -22.78 22.53
C ALA A 477 -10.23 -23.92 22.19
N SER A 478 -10.06 -24.86 23.12
CA SER A 478 -9.21 -26.06 22.92
C SER A 478 -9.73 -26.99 21.83
N ALA A 479 -11.03 -26.94 21.53
CA ALA A 479 -11.67 -27.65 20.45
C ALA A 479 -12.87 -26.82 19.96
N SER A 480 -13.14 -26.83 18.66
CA SER A 480 -14.32 -26.20 18.04
C SER A 480 -15.46 -27.20 17.80
N ALA A 481 -15.15 -28.50 17.82
CA ALA A 481 -16.11 -29.58 17.70
C ALA A 481 -15.58 -30.86 18.36
N GLY A 482 -16.45 -31.84 18.56
CA GLY A 482 -16.11 -33.14 19.15
C GLY A 482 -17.34 -33.89 19.66
N ALA A 483 -17.19 -35.18 19.91
CA ALA A 483 -18.25 -36.04 20.44
C ALA A 483 -18.62 -35.66 21.89
N THR A 484 -19.89 -35.89 22.26
CA THR A 484 -20.36 -35.62 23.63
C THR A 484 -20.00 -36.76 24.60
N PRO A 485 -19.58 -36.48 25.85
CA PRO A 485 -19.36 -35.14 26.40
C PRO A 485 -18.06 -34.51 25.88
N LEU A 486 -18.18 -33.32 25.27
CA LEU A 486 -17.05 -32.57 24.75
C LEU A 486 -16.56 -31.60 25.83
N MET A 487 -15.36 -31.84 26.36
CA MET A 487 -14.69 -30.93 27.28
C MET A 487 -13.96 -29.84 26.47
N VAL A 488 -14.34 -28.59 26.67
CA VAL A 488 -13.68 -27.44 26.03
C VAL A 488 -13.12 -26.51 27.09
N THR A 489 -11.85 -26.16 26.95
CA THR A 489 -11.22 -25.08 27.72
C THR A 489 -11.18 -23.84 26.84
N PHE A 490 -11.74 -22.75 27.35
CA PHE A 490 -11.73 -21.44 26.74
C PHE A 490 -10.55 -20.64 27.27
N SER A 491 -9.87 -19.92 26.38
CA SER A 491 -8.77 -19.03 26.74
C SER A 491 -9.08 -17.59 26.32
N SER A 492 -8.74 -16.64 27.18
CA SER A 492 -8.74 -15.22 26.88
C SER A 492 -7.33 -14.66 26.66
N GLU A 493 -6.33 -15.52 26.53
CA GLU A 493 -4.94 -15.14 26.30
C GLU A 493 -4.80 -14.19 25.11
N GLY A 494 -4.04 -13.10 25.30
CA GLY A 494 -3.92 -11.99 24.34
C GLY A 494 -4.96 -10.88 24.52
N THR A 495 -5.98 -11.08 25.36
CA THR A 495 -6.87 -9.99 25.79
C THR A 495 -6.06 -8.97 26.58
N LYS A 496 -6.23 -7.68 26.25
CA LYS A 496 -5.53 -6.60 26.94
C LYS A 496 -6.37 -5.34 27.02
N ASP A 497 -6.06 -4.55 28.04
CA ASP A 497 -6.51 -3.18 28.15
C ASP A 497 -5.33 -2.25 27.89
N TYR A 498 -5.52 -1.22 27.06
CA TYR A 498 -4.43 -0.31 26.74
C TYR A 498 -4.23 0.79 27.79
N ASP A 499 -5.20 1.01 28.67
CA ASP A 499 -5.12 1.94 29.80
C ASP A 499 -4.65 1.25 31.09
N ASN A 500 -4.25 -0.03 30.99
CA ASN A 500 -3.82 -0.90 32.09
C ASN A 500 -4.87 -1.04 33.20
N ASP A 501 -6.15 -0.93 32.86
CA ASP A 501 -7.24 -1.15 33.80
C ASP A 501 -7.39 -2.65 34.13
N THR A 502 -7.89 -2.94 35.34
CA THR A 502 -8.25 -4.32 35.71
C THR A 502 -9.47 -4.80 34.91
N LEU A 503 -9.43 -6.04 34.44
CA LEU A 503 -10.45 -6.61 33.56
C LEU A 503 -11.34 -7.65 34.25
N ARG A 504 -12.65 -7.59 33.96
CA ARG A 504 -13.65 -8.59 34.35
C ARG A 504 -14.12 -9.38 33.14
N TYR A 505 -14.14 -10.71 33.25
CA TYR A 505 -14.46 -11.64 32.18
C TYR A 505 -15.84 -12.27 32.38
N GLU A 506 -16.57 -12.49 31.29
CA GLU A 506 -17.86 -13.19 31.28
C GLU A 506 -17.98 -14.00 29.98
N TRP A 507 -17.92 -15.33 30.09
CA TRP A 507 -18.23 -16.27 29.02
C TRP A 507 -19.70 -16.64 29.07
N LYS A 508 -20.47 -16.28 28.05
CA LYS A 508 -21.87 -16.68 27.90
C LYS A 508 -22.00 -17.73 26.81
N ILE A 509 -22.56 -18.89 27.17
CA ILE A 509 -22.82 -20.00 26.25
C ILE A 509 -24.32 -20.06 25.99
N THR A 510 -24.72 -20.06 24.72
CA THR A 510 -26.11 -20.22 24.30
C THR A 510 -26.26 -21.38 23.32
N ASN A 511 -27.39 -22.07 23.36
CA ASN A 511 -27.72 -23.09 22.35
C ASN A 511 -28.14 -22.43 21.01
N ALA A 512 -28.43 -23.26 20.01
CA ALA A 512 -28.85 -22.81 18.68
C ALA A 512 -30.14 -21.95 18.68
N GLN A 513 -31.01 -22.13 19.67
CA GLN A 513 -32.24 -21.36 19.86
C GLN A 513 -32.00 -20.04 20.62
N GLY A 514 -30.76 -19.75 21.01
CA GLY A 514 -30.39 -18.55 21.77
C GLY A 514 -30.65 -18.64 23.27
N ALA A 515 -31.11 -19.77 23.79
CA ALA A 515 -31.29 -19.96 25.23
C ALA A 515 -29.94 -20.09 25.93
N ALA A 516 -29.80 -19.43 27.08
CA ALA A 516 -28.58 -19.48 27.87
C ALA A 516 -28.37 -20.88 28.46
N VAL A 517 -27.17 -21.42 28.27
CA VAL A 517 -26.75 -22.74 28.74
C VAL A 517 -25.84 -22.61 29.95
N ALA A 518 -24.89 -21.67 29.91
CA ALA A 518 -23.98 -21.39 31.02
C ALA A 518 -23.47 -19.95 30.98
N THR A 519 -23.01 -19.46 32.14
CA THR A 519 -22.24 -18.21 32.26
C THR A 519 -21.05 -18.46 33.19
N LEU A 520 -19.84 -18.16 32.74
CA LEU A 520 -18.58 -18.39 33.47
C LEU A 520 -17.83 -17.07 33.60
N THR A 521 -17.15 -16.83 34.72
CA THR A 521 -16.53 -15.52 35.02
C THR A 521 -15.01 -15.55 35.09
N GLU A 522 -14.41 -16.73 34.94
CA GLU A 522 -12.96 -16.90 34.90
C GLU A 522 -12.39 -16.42 33.55
N ALA A 523 -11.16 -15.88 33.58
CA ALA A 523 -10.47 -15.45 32.36
C ALA A 523 -10.27 -16.63 31.40
N ASN A 524 -9.86 -17.78 31.93
CA ASN A 524 -9.78 -19.05 31.21
C ASN A 524 -10.70 -20.03 31.91
N ALA A 525 -11.76 -20.47 31.24
CA ALA A 525 -12.82 -21.27 31.85
C ALA A 525 -13.00 -22.59 31.08
N SER A 526 -13.45 -23.65 31.74
CA SER A 526 -13.74 -24.92 31.06
C SER A 526 -15.23 -25.25 31.15
N TYR A 527 -15.77 -25.86 30.08
CA TYR A 527 -17.17 -26.30 30.04
C TYR A 527 -17.31 -27.66 29.36
N ALA A 528 -18.22 -28.48 29.90
CA ALA A 528 -18.55 -29.81 29.41
C ALA A 528 -19.86 -29.78 28.60
N PHE A 529 -19.78 -29.89 27.28
CA PHE A 529 -20.95 -29.99 26.42
C PHE A 529 -21.46 -31.43 26.39
N LYS A 530 -22.52 -31.70 27.17
CA LYS A 530 -23.09 -33.05 27.32
C LYS A 530 -24.19 -33.39 26.30
N ILE A 531 -24.82 -32.37 25.72
CA ILE A 531 -25.95 -32.54 24.79
C ILE A 531 -25.47 -32.21 23.38
N PRO A 532 -25.71 -33.09 22.38
CA PRO A 532 -25.39 -32.80 20.99
C PRO A 532 -26.09 -31.52 20.50
N GLY A 533 -25.36 -30.66 19.80
CA GLY A 533 -25.89 -29.42 19.27
C GLY A 533 -24.82 -28.38 18.96
N ASN A 534 -25.26 -27.29 18.32
CA ASN A 534 -24.43 -26.13 18.06
C ASN A 534 -24.64 -25.09 19.16
N TYR A 535 -23.53 -24.59 19.70
CA TYR A 535 -23.49 -23.60 20.75
C TYR A 535 -22.76 -22.37 20.26
N LYS A 536 -23.22 -21.19 20.68
CA LYS A 536 -22.49 -19.94 20.53
C LYS A 536 -21.85 -19.60 21.87
N VAL A 537 -20.55 -19.36 21.85
CA VAL A 537 -19.77 -18.93 23.00
C VAL A 537 -19.38 -17.48 22.78
N LYS A 538 -19.70 -16.62 23.75
CA LYS A 538 -19.39 -15.18 23.74
C LYS A 538 -18.54 -14.84 24.95
N LEU A 539 -17.31 -14.39 24.73
CA LEU A 539 -16.54 -13.71 25.78
C LEU A 539 -16.90 -12.22 25.77
N LYS A 540 -17.33 -11.69 26.91
CA LYS A 540 -17.41 -10.25 27.20
C LYS A 540 -16.34 -9.90 28.22
N VAL A 541 -15.57 -8.86 27.93
CA VAL A 541 -14.57 -8.32 28.86
C VAL A 541 -14.93 -6.87 29.16
N THR A 542 -14.93 -6.51 30.44
CA THR A 542 -15.30 -5.17 30.93
C THR A 542 -14.16 -4.61 31.76
N ASP A 543 -13.78 -3.35 31.54
CA ASP A 543 -12.81 -2.64 32.39
C ASP A 543 -13.46 -2.07 33.66
N THR A 544 -12.63 -1.47 34.54
CA THR A 544 -13.09 -0.88 35.81
C THR A 544 -13.96 0.38 35.63
N LYS A 545 -13.85 1.06 34.49
CA LYS A 545 -14.63 2.27 34.16
C LYS A 545 -15.92 1.95 33.39
N GLY A 546 -16.19 0.66 33.15
CA GLY A 546 -17.44 0.14 32.61
C GLY A 546 -17.47 -0.04 31.09
N LEU A 547 -16.40 0.23 30.34
CA LEU A 547 -16.39 -0.08 28.90
C LEU A 547 -16.19 -1.58 28.71
N ALA A 548 -16.86 -2.13 27.70
CA ALA A 548 -16.81 -3.55 27.41
C ALA A 548 -16.67 -3.83 25.91
N ALA A 549 -16.01 -4.93 25.60
CA ALA A 549 -15.89 -5.50 24.26
C ALA A 549 -16.21 -7.00 24.30
N THR A 550 -16.54 -7.57 23.14
CA THR A 550 -16.97 -8.97 23.04
C THR A 550 -16.33 -9.69 21.86
N LYS A 551 -16.06 -10.99 22.02
CA LYS A 551 -15.67 -11.90 20.94
C LYS A 551 -16.56 -13.13 20.97
N GLU A 552 -16.95 -13.63 19.80
CA GLU A 552 -17.86 -14.76 19.65
C GLU A 552 -17.29 -15.83 18.71
N PHE A 553 -17.56 -17.09 19.01
CA PHE A 553 -17.32 -18.24 18.14
C PHE A 553 -18.34 -19.35 18.41
N ALA A 554 -18.33 -20.40 17.58
CA ALA A 554 -19.24 -21.53 17.70
C ALA A 554 -18.50 -22.79 18.19
N ILE A 555 -19.21 -23.62 18.96
CA ILE A 555 -18.80 -24.95 19.35
C ILE A 555 -19.86 -25.95 18.89
N SER A 556 -19.44 -27.02 18.22
CA SER A 556 -20.32 -28.10 17.74
C SER A 556 -20.07 -29.37 18.54
N ALA A 557 -20.92 -29.65 19.53
CA ALA A 557 -20.81 -30.87 20.31
C ALA A 557 -21.66 -31.99 19.70
N GLY A 558 -21.13 -33.19 19.59
CA GLY A 558 -21.83 -34.38 19.11
C GLY A 558 -21.30 -34.98 17.80
N ASN A 559 -20.35 -34.33 17.10
CA ASN A 559 -19.72 -34.85 15.89
C ASN A 559 -18.20 -34.68 16.03
N GLU A 560 -17.44 -35.77 16.01
CA GLU A 560 -15.98 -35.73 16.13
C GLU A 560 -15.35 -35.42 14.77
N PRO A 561 -14.34 -34.54 14.68
CA PRO A 561 -13.61 -34.37 13.43
C PRO A 561 -12.96 -35.70 12.99
N PRO A 562 -13.07 -36.10 11.71
CA PRO A 562 -12.49 -37.34 11.25
C PRO A 562 -10.97 -37.32 11.38
N VAL A 563 -10.37 -38.47 11.72
CA VAL A 563 -8.91 -38.64 11.75
C VAL A 563 -8.45 -39.12 10.37
N VAL A 564 -7.67 -38.29 9.68
CA VAL A 564 -7.04 -38.63 8.40
C VAL A 564 -5.55 -38.88 8.61
N SER A 565 -5.09 -40.05 8.19
CA SER A 565 -3.70 -40.49 8.26
C SER A 565 -3.17 -40.80 6.85
N LEU A 566 -2.36 -39.92 6.29
CA LEU A 566 -1.56 -40.13 5.09
C LEU A 566 -0.15 -40.61 5.49
N SER A 567 0.30 -41.71 4.88
CA SER A 567 1.63 -42.28 5.11
C SER A 567 2.35 -42.59 3.79
N LEU A 568 3.67 -42.41 3.75
CA LEU A 568 4.51 -42.76 2.60
C LEU A 568 5.27 -44.05 2.92
N ALA A 569 4.65 -45.20 2.61
CA ALA A 569 5.07 -46.54 3.05
C ALA A 569 6.55 -46.87 2.73
N GLY A 570 7.45 -46.64 3.69
CA GLY A 570 8.89 -46.91 3.56
C GLY A 570 9.65 -45.94 2.65
N ASN A 571 9.00 -44.87 2.17
CA ASN A 571 9.63 -43.84 1.35
C ASN A 571 10.18 -42.71 2.22
N ASN A 572 11.13 -41.97 1.64
CA ASN A 572 11.68 -40.79 2.28
C ASN A 572 10.59 -39.75 2.54
N GLN A 573 10.51 -39.26 3.78
CA GLN A 573 9.52 -38.27 4.22
C GLN A 573 10.09 -36.85 4.27
N SER A 574 11.38 -36.67 3.98
CA SER A 574 12.01 -35.36 3.91
C SER A 574 12.12 -34.86 2.47
N PHE A 575 12.48 -35.72 1.53
CA PHE A 575 12.84 -35.35 0.17
C PHE A 575 11.95 -36.02 -0.88
N PHE A 576 11.69 -35.30 -1.97
CA PHE A 576 11.23 -35.92 -3.22
C PHE A 576 12.42 -36.16 -4.13
N PHE A 577 12.40 -37.27 -4.87
CA PHE A 577 13.42 -37.54 -5.89
C PHE A 577 12.76 -37.51 -7.27
N PRO A 578 13.27 -36.71 -8.23
CA PRO A 578 12.68 -36.59 -9.56
C PRO A 578 12.49 -37.96 -10.23
N ASN A 579 11.33 -38.16 -10.85
CA ASN A 579 10.96 -39.40 -11.55
C ASN A 579 10.90 -40.68 -10.68
N GLN A 580 11.15 -40.59 -9.37
CA GLN A 580 10.93 -41.71 -8.46
C GLN A 580 9.45 -41.87 -8.14
N LYS A 581 9.07 -43.10 -7.80
CA LYS A 581 7.73 -43.43 -7.35
C LYS A 581 7.64 -43.35 -5.84
N ILE A 582 6.58 -42.72 -5.34
CA ILE A 582 6.24 -42.68 -3.93
C ILE A 582 5.01 -43.56 -3.71
N ALA A 583 5.19 -44.65 -2.97
CA ALA A 583 4.08 -45.46 -2.48
C ALA A 583 3.46 -44.78 -1.25
N TYR A 584 2.13 -44.66 -1.26
CA TYR A 584 1.37 -44.03 -0.19
C TYR A 584 0.12 -44.83 0.19
N GLU A 585 -0.32 -44.66 1.42
CA GLU A 585 -1.56 -45.20 1.94
C GLU A 585 -2.26 -44.15 2.82
N VAL A 586 -3.56 -43.97 2.59
CA VAL A 586 -4.44 -43.10 3.38
C VAL A 586 -5.37 -43.98 4.20
N LYS A 587 -5.40 -43.72 5.50
CA LYS A 587 -6.40 -44.24 6.43
C LYS A 587 -7.28 -43.10 6.89
N VAL A 588 -8.57 -43.37 6.97
CA VAL A 588 -9.55 -42.44 7.53
C VAL A 588 -10.38 -43.21 8.54
N SER A 589 -10.51 -42.65 9.72
CA SER A 589 -11.40 -43.16 10.77
C SER A 589 -12.18 -42.00 11.36
N ASP A 590 -13.47 -42.21 11.48
CA ASP A 590 -14.42 -41.31 12.08
C ASP A 590 -15.27 -42.09 13.09
N LYS A 591 -15.58 -41.48 14.23
CA LYS A 591 -16.27 -42.19 15.30
C LYS A 591 -17.71 -42.53 14.92
N GLU A 592 -18.35 -41.68 14.11
CA GLU A 592 -19.76 -41.80 13.73
C GLU A 592 -19.95 -42.39 12.32
N ASP A 593 -19.06 -42.07 11.37
CA ASP A 593 -19.11 -42.58 10.00
C ASP A 593 -18.36 -43.92 9.79
N GLY A 594 -17.56 -44.37 10.77
CA GLY A 594 -16.76 -45.58 10.68
C GLY A 594 -15.39 -45.35 10.05
N SER A 595 -14.85 -46.29 9.29
CA SER A 595 -13.50 -46.15 8.72
C SER A 595 -13.42 -46.65 7.27
N LEU A 596 -12.26 -46.39 6.64
CA LEU A 596 -11.93 -47.06 5.37
C LEU A 596 -11.78 -48.58 5.57
N ASP A 597 -11.26 -49.01 6.72
CA ASP A 597 -10.98 -50.42 7.01
C ASP A 597 -12.27 -51.24 7.19
N ASP A 598 -13.30 -50.67 7.82
CA ASP A 598 -14.61 -51.30 7.97
C ASP A 598 -15.58 -51.01 6.81
N LYS A 599 -15.11 -50.28 5.79
CA LYS A 599 -15.82 -49.92 4.56
C LYS A 599 -17.08 -49.06 4.76
N ARG A 600 -17.30 -48.49 5.95
CA ARG A 600 -18.40 -47.54 6.18
C ARG A 600 -18.11 -46.15 5.61
N ILE A 601 -16.82 -45.80 5.49
CA ILE A 601 -16.34 -44.68 4.68
C ILE A 601 -15.96 -45.20 3.27
N PRO A 602 -16.64 -44.79 2.19
CA PRO A 602 -16.26 -45.18 0.83
C PRO A 602 -14.95 -44.52 0.40
N ALA A 603 -14.05 -45.26 -0.24
CA ALA A 603 -12.79 -44.70 -0.75
C ALA A 603 -12.98 -43.50 -1.71
N SER A 604 -14.09 -43.46 -2.45
CA SER A 604 -14.45 -42.36 -3.35
C SER A 604 -14.77 -41.03 -2.64
N SER A 605 -14.99 -41.07 -1.32
CA SER A 605 -15.29 -39.88 -0.52
C SER A 605 -14.04 -39.21 0.06
N VAL A 606 -12.86 -39.82 -0.11
CA VAL A 606 -11.57 -39.28 0.32
C VAL A 606 -10.92 -38.55 -0.86
N HIS A 607 -10.55 -37.30 -0.66
CA HIS A 607 -9.92 -36.47 -1.69
C HIS A 607 -8.42 -36.42 -1.48
N ILE A 608 -7.65 -36.85 -2.48
CA ILE A 608 -6.20 -37.03 -2.41
C ILE A 608 -5.55 -36.34 -3.61
N THR A 609 -4.53 -35.54 -3.34
CA THR A 609 -3.76 -34.81 -4.35
C THR A 609 -2.26 -34.96 -4.11
N ALA A 610 -1.47 -34.89 -5.18
CA ALA A 610 -0.01 -34.93 -5.11
C ALA A 610 0.55 -34.01 -6.20
N ASN A 611 1.18 -32.89 -5.81
CA ASN A 611 1.59 -31.86 -6.75
C ASN A 611 2.94 -31.22 -6.36
N TYR A 612 3.71 -30.81 -7.36
CA TYR A 612 4.88 -29.96 -7.20
C TYR A 612 4.48 -28.49 -7.03
N GLN A 613 5.17 -27.76 -6.15
CA GLN A 613 4.96 -26.34 -5.87
C GLN A 613 6.30 -25.60 -5.86
N ASP A 614 6.37 -24.43 -6.48
CA ASP A 614 7.57 -23.60 -6.52
C ASP A 614 7.70 -22.79 -5.21
N GLY A 615 8.83 -22.90 -4.50
CA GLY A 615 9.17 -22.13 -3.30
C GLY A 615 8.70 -22.74 -1.96
N GLU A 616 9.58 -22.74 -0.95
CA GLU A 616 9.32 -23.28 0.40
C GLU A 616 8.38 -22.41 1.27
N GLY A 617 8.11 -21.15 0.91
CA GLY A 617 7.41 -20.16 1.74
C GLY A 617 5.91 -19.96 1.49
N SER A 618 5.24 -20.83 0.73
CA SER A 618 3.83 -20.66 0.39
C SER A 618 2.90 -20.93 1.59
N PRO A 619 1.95 -20.02 1.92
CA PRO A 619 0.96 -20.27 2.98
C PRO A 619 0.11 -21.50 2.68
N GLN A 620 -0.25 -22.24 3.73
CA GLN A 620 -1.19 -23.34 3.66
C GLN A 620 -2.59 -22.81 3.30
N PRO A 621 -3.24 -23.29 2.23
CA PRO A 621 -4.62 -22.90 1.94
C PRO A 621 -5.54 -23.38 3.06
N ALA A 622 -6.31 -22.46 3.65
CA ALA A 622 -7.41 -22.82 4.52
C ALA A 622 -8.64 -23.12 3.66
N GLY A 623 -8.93 -24.40 3.43
CA GLY A 623 -10.20 -24.86 2.86
C GLY A 623 -10.21 -25.17 1.36
N HIS A 624 -11.26 -25.90 0.96
CA HIS A 624 -11.40 -26.57 -0.34
C HIS A 624 -11.67 -25.67 -1.56
N GLN A 625 -11.53 -24.34 -1.45
CA GLN A 625 -11.79 -23.42 -2.57
C GLN A 625 -10.84 -22.22 -2.54
N GLU A 626 -9.75 -22.23 -3.33
CA GLU A 626 -9.15 -21.02 -3.92
C GLU A 626 -8.03 -21.34 -4.95
N ALA A 627 -7.63 -20.33 -5.75
CA ALA A 627 -6.72 -20.31 -6.93
C ALA A 627 -5.40 -21.15 -6.79
N PRO A 628 -4.69 -21.56 -7.87
CA PRO A 628 -3.44 -22.32 -7.71
C PRO A 628 -2.41 -21.44 -7.00
N VAL A 629 -1.70 -22.01 -6.02
CA VAL A 629 -0.80 -21.32 -5.07
C VAL A 629 0.41 -20.64 -5.74
N THR A 630 0.71 -20.97 -7.00
CA THR A 630 1.90 -20.59 -7.78
C THR A 630 2.10 -19.08 -7.98
N PHE A 631 1.09 -18.24 -7.72
CA PHE A 631 1.15 -16.79 -8.01
C PHE A 631 0.88 -15.89 -6.80
N MET A 632 0.87 -16.45 -5.58
CA MET A 632 0.52 -15.72 -4.35
C MET A 632 1.52 -14.61 -3.98
N ALA A 633 2.81 -14.77 -4.27
CA ALA A 633 3.82 -13.72 -4.04
C ALA A 633 3.51 -12.47 -4.88
N GLY A 634 3.30 -12.66 -6.19
CA GLY A 634 2.89 -11.59 -7.11
C GLY A 634 1.58 -10.92 -6.68
N LYS A 635 0.58 -11.71 -6.27
CA LYS A 635 -0.69 -11.21 -5.73
C LYS A 635 -0.48 -10.37 -4.45
N SER A 636 0.39 -10.80 -3.55
CA SER A 636 0.68 -10.11 -2.28
C SER A 636 1.42 -8.79 -2.50
N ILE A 637 2.41 -8.79 -3.41
CA ILE A 637 3.12 -7.56 -3.79
C ILE A 637 2.14 -6.59 -4.42
N MET A 638 1.38 -7.04 -5.43
CA MET A 638 0.38 -6.20 -6.09
C MET A 638 -0.74 -5.76 -5.14
N ALA A 639 -0.97 -6.49 -4.04
CA ALA A 639 -1.93 -6.08 -3.03
C ALA A 639 -1.48 -4.83 -2.25
N ARG A 640 -0.16 -4.61 -2.14
CA ARG A 640 0.49 -3.50 -1.41
C ARG A 640 1.03 -2.41 -2.33
N SER A 641 1.03 -2.64 -3.64
CA SER A 641 1.44 -1.65 -4.65
C SER A 641 0.28 -0.72 -5.03
N ASP A 642 0.65 0.44 -5.54
CA ASP A 642 -0.17 1.46 -6.19
C ASP A 642 -0.65 1.06 -7.59
N CYS A 643 -0.26 -0.09 -8.14
CA CYS A 643 -0.72 -0.58 -9.45
C CYS A 643 -2.26 -0.62 -9.57
N LYS A 644 -2.95 -0.82 -8.44
CA LYS A 644 -4.42 -0.83 -8.37
C LYS A 644 -5.08 0.53 -8.61
N ALA A 645 -4.34 1.63 -8.44
CA ALA A 645 -4.82 2.96 -8.77
C ALA A 645 -5.14 3.10 -10.26
N CYS A 646 -4.50 2.29 -11.12
CA CYS A 646 -4.63 2.40 -12.57
C CYS A 646 -5.15 1.13 -13.25
N HIS A 647 -5.08 -0.02 -12.59
CA HIS A 647 -5.41 -1.33 -13.15
C HIS A 647 -6.38 -2.12 -12.27
N PHE A 648 -7.47 -2.62 -12.86
CA PHE A 648 -8.31 -3.62 -12.22
C PHE A 648 -8.04 -5.02 -12.78
N GLU A 649 -8.49 -6.04 -12.06
CA GLU A 649 -8.33 -7.43 -12.50
C GLU A 649 -9.06 -7.72 -13.82
N ASN A 650 -10.31 -7.29 -13.94
CA ASN A 650 -11.21 -7.69 -15.03
C ASN A 650 -11.95 -6.53 -15.72
N LYS A 651 -11.62 -5.28 -15.41
CA LYS A 651 -12.23 -4.09 -16.04
C LYS A 651 -11.16 -3.06 -16.40
N LYS A 652 -11.38 -2.30 -17.46
CA LYS A 652 -10.50 -1.19 -17.85
C LYS A 652 -10.69 0.01 -16.89
N SER A 653 -9.61 0.71 -16.57
CA SER A 653 -9.62 2.04 -15.93
C SER A 653 -8.82 3.02 -16.80
N ILE A 654 -7.87 3.76 -16.22
CA ILE A 654 -6.89 4.52 -16.99
C ILE A 654 -5.91 3.58 -17.71
N GLY A 655 -5.50 2.49 -17.04
CA GLY A 655 -4.74 1.37 -17.61
C GLY A 655 -5.64 0.21 -18.09
N PRO A 656 -5.09 -0.74 -18.87
CA PRO A 656 -5.80 -1.97 -19.27
C PRO A 656 -6.10 -2.87 -18.05
N ALA A 657 -7.10 -3.74 -18.16
CA ALA A 657 -7.34 -4.76 -17.13
C ALA A 657 -6.17 -5.76 -17.08
N PHE A 658 -5.88 -6.32 -15.91
CA PHE A 658 -4.88 -7.39 -15.81
C PHE A 658 -5.24 -8.60 -16.67
N LEU A 659 -6.52 -8.93 -16.80
CA LEU A 659 -6.99 -9.99 -17.69
C LEU A 659 -6.76 -9.67 -19.18
N ASP A 660 -6.84 -8.41 -19.60
CA ASP A 660 -6.53 -8.00 -20.98
C ASP A 660 -5.05 -8.19 -21.28
N ILE A 661 -4.18 -7.85 -20.31
CA ILE A 661 -2.73 -8.11 -20.39
C ILE A 661 -2.48 -9.63 -20.48
N ALA A 662 -3.12 -10.41 -19.61
CA ALA A 662 -3.01 -11.87 -19.57
C ALA A 662 -3.51 -12.56 -20.84
N THR A 663 -4.45 -11.93 -21.54
CA THR A 663 -5.01 -12.42 -22.80
C THR A 663 -4.12 -12.03 -23.99
N LYS A 664 -3.54 -10.82 -23.98
CA LYS A 664 -2.67 -10.33 -25.07
C LYS A 664 -1.28 -10.99 -25.07
N TYR A 665 -0.71 -11.24 -23.89
CA TYR A 665 0.65 -11.76 -23.76
C TYR A 665 0.64 -13.21 -23.27
N LYS A 666 1.28 -14.12 -24.03
CA LYS A 666 1.52 -15.49 -23.57
C LYS A 666 2.52 -15.52 -22.40
N PRO A 667 2.41 -16.43 -21.42
CA PRO A 667 3.33 -16.55 -20.29
C PRO A 667 4.69 -17.15 -20.68
N THR A 668 5.43 -16.47 -21.56
CA THR A 668 6.80 -16.83 -21.98
C THR A 668 7.84 -16.01 -21.22
N ALA A 669 9.08 -16.51 -21.12
CA ALA A 669 10.17 -15.80 -20.45
C ALA A 669 10.42 -14.40 -21.03
N ASP A 670 10.34 -14.25 -22.35
CA ASP A 670 10.51 -12.95 -23.03
C ASP A 670 9.41 -11.95 -22.66
N ASN A 671 8.14 -12.38 -22.67
CA ASN A 671 7.03 -11.53 -22.28
C ASN A 671 7.09 -11.16 -20.80
N ILE A 672 7.50 -12.10 -19.95
CA ILE A 672 7.70 -11.84 -18.52
C ILE A 672 8.79 -10.78 -18.34
N ASN A 673 9.94 -10.90 -19.00
CA ASN A 673 11.01 -9.91 -18.93
C ASN A 673 10.59 -8.54 -19.49
N LEU A 674 9.88 -8.52 -20.62
CA LEU A 674 9.40 -7.30 -21.27
C LEU A 674 8.45 -6.53 -20.34
N LEU A 675 7.42 -7.21 -19.83
CA LEU A 675 6.41 -6.59 -18.97
C LEU A 675 7.02 -6.20 -17.61
N SER A 676 7.95 -6.98 -17.07
CA SER A 676 8.64 -6.63 -15.82
C SER A 676 9.45 -5.36 -15.96
N ASN A 677 10.17 -5.19 -17.08
CA ASN A 677 10.86 -3.94 -17.38
C ASN A 677 9.89 -2.77 -17.57
N LYS A 678 8.70 -3.02 -18.13
CA LYS A 678 7.65 -2.01 -18.28
C LYS A 678 7.10 -1.55 -16.92
N VAL A 679 6.95 -2.45 -15.95
CA VAL A 679 6.54 -2.10 -14.57
C VAL A 679 7.58 -1.16 -13.93
N ILE A 680 8.86 -1.52 -14.02
CA ILE A 680 9.96 -0.78 -13.39
C ILE A 680 10.15 0.59 -14.04
N LYS A 681 10.18 0.64 -15.38
CA LYS A 681 10.55 1.86 -16.14
C LYS A 681 9.33 2.69 -16.56
N GLY A 682 8.12 2.19 -16.37
CA GLY A 682 6.91 2.80 -16.89
C GLY A 682 6.86 2.81 -18.43
N GLY A 683 5.98 3.65 -18.95
CA GLY A 683 5.96 4.06 -20.36
C GLY A 683 4.58 4.01 -21.01
N SER A 684 4.51 4.45 -22.28
CA SER A 684 3.26 4.72 -23.02
C SER A 684 3.15 3.91 -24.32
N GLY A 685 2.05 4.08 -25.07
CA GLY A 685 1.91 3.75 -26.49
C GLY A 685 1.34 2.36 -26.83
N VAL A 686 1.35 1.40 -25.91
CA VAL A 686 0.90 0.01 -26.19
C VAL A 686 -0.60 -0.19 -26.00
N TRP A 687 -1.21 0.60 -25.09
CA TRP A 687 -2.61 0.50 -24.68
C TRP A 687 -3.35 1.85 -24.76
N GLY A 688 -2.74 2.83 -25.44
CA GLY A 688 -3.21 4.22 -25.53
C GLY A 688 -2.09 5.21 -25.21
N ASP A 689 -2.46 6.49 -25.15
CA ASP A 689 -1.54 7.62 -24.99
C ASP A 689 -1.22 7.94 -23.52
N VAL A 690 -1.95 7.36 -22.56
CA VAL A 690 -1.65 7.53 -21.14
C VAL A 690 -0.40 6.73 -20.78
N ALA A 691 0.58 7.41 -20.19
CA ALA A 691 1.81 6.78 -19.72
C ALA A 691 1.59 6.06 -18.39
N MET A 692 2.15 4.86 -18.26
CA MET A 692 2.27 4.17 -16.98
C MET A 692 3.44 4.77 -16.18
N ALA A 693 3.20 5.15 -14.93
CA ALA A 693 4.24 5.63 -14.02
C ALA A 693 5.32 4.56 -13.76
N PRO A 694 6.60 4.94 -13.61
CA PRO A 694 7.68 4.01 -13.29
C PRO A 694 7.65 3.57 -11.81
N HIS A 695 8.07 2.34 -11.55
CA HIS A 695 8.23 1.76 -10.20
C HIS A 695 9.68 1.31 -9.99
N PRO A 696 10.63 2.25 -9.89
CA PRO A 696 12.07 1.94 -9.89
C PRO A 696 12.53 1.14 -8.67
N ASP A 697 11.76 1.20 -7.57
CA ASP A 697 12.07 0.53 -6.31
C ASP A 697 11.60 -0.93 -6.28
N ILE A 698 10.81 -1.37 -7.27
CA ILE A 698 10.45 -2.78 -7.44
C ILE A 698 11.60 -3.48 -8.18
N GLY A 699 12.24 -4.45 -7.53
CA GLY A 699 13.33 -5.21 -8.13
C GLY A 699 12.83 -6.07 -9.31
N LEU A 700 13.71 -6.39 -10.27
CA LEU A 700 13.37 -7.28 -11.38
C LEU A 700 12.77 -8.64 -10.94
N PRO A 701 13.25 -9.30 -9.86
CA PRO A 701 12.63 -10.52 -9.34
C PRO A 701 11.17 -10.31 -8.87
N GLU A 702 10.88 -9.21 -8.17
CA GLU A 702 9.55 -8.88 -7.68
C GLU A 702 8.61 -8.51 -8.83
N ALA A 703 9.08 -7.70 -9.78
CA ALA A 703 8.32 -7.35 -10.98
C ALA A 703 7.95 -8.60 -11.80
N LYS A 704 8.84 -9.59 -11.88
CA LYS A 704 8.54 -10.88 -12.51
C LYS A 704 7.41 -11.63 -11.80
N GLN A 705 7.40 -11.64 -10.48
CA GLN A 705 6.33 -12.28 -9.71
C GLN A 705 4.98 -11.61 -9.95
N ILE A 706 4.93 -10.27 -9.99
CA ILE A 706 3.71 -9.50 -10.33
C ILE A 706 3.21 -9.89 -11.72
N VAL A 707 4.10 -9.86 -12.73
CA VAL A 707 3.74 -10.17 -14.12
C VAL A 707 3.30 -11.62 -14.27
N GLN A 708 3.97 -12.57 -13.61
CA GLN A 708 3.56 -13.97 -13.61
C GLN A 708 2.15 -14.15 -13.04
N TYR A 709 1.82 -13.45 -11.94
CA TYR A 709 0.45 -13.43 -11.43
C TYR A 709 -0.53 -12.89 -12.46
N ILE A 710 -0.24 -11.73 -13.07
CA ILE A 710 -1.10 -11.14 -14.10
C ILE A 710 -1.35 -12.14 -15.23
N LEU A 711 -0.30 -12.73 -15.80
CA LEU A 711 -0.43 -13.67 -16.91
C LEU A 711 -1.13 -14.98 -16.52
N SER A 712 -1.20 -15.33 -15.23
CA SER A 712 -1.96 -16.49 -14.75
C SER A 712 -3.47 -16.31 -14.81
N LEU A 713 -3.97 -15.06 -14.83
CA LEU A 713 -5.40 -14.76 -14.74
C LEU A 713 -6.21 -15.28 -15.94
N SER A 714 -5.57 -15.53 -17.08
CA SER A 714 -6.22 -16.12 -18.27
C SER A 714 -6.32 -17.65 -18.22
N SER A 715 -5.75 -18.32 -17.20
CA SER A 715 -5.78 -19.78 -17.05
C SER A 715 -6.98 -20.28 -16.23
N VAL A 716 -8.06 -20.69 -16.91
CA VAL A 716 -9.28 -21.25 -16.30
C VAL A 716 -8.99 -22.62 -15.65
N LYS A 717 -9.33 -22.79 -14.36
CA LYS A 717 -9.17 -24.04 -13.60
C LYS A 717 -10.11 -25.16 -14.05
N LYS A 718 -9.56 -26.33 -14.39
CA LYS A 718 -10.27 -27.63 -14.28
C LYS A 718 -9.96 -28.28 -12.91
N PRO A 719 -10.94 -28.90 -12.22
CA PRO A 719 -10.66 -29.69 -11.03
C PRO A 719 -9.76 -30.88 -11.39
N GLN A 720 -8.65 -31.06 -10.66
CA GLN A 720 -7.76 -32.20 -10.83
C GLN A 720 -8.44 -33.49 -10.32
N PRO A 721 -8.25 -34.65 -10.98
CA PRO A 721 -8.77 -35.93 -10.50
C PRO A 721 -8.16 -36.31 -9.14
N THR A 722 -8.96 -36.88 -8.24
CA THR A 722 -8.47 -37.42 -6.97
C THR A 722 -7.71 -38.72 -7.19
N LEU A 723 -6.62 -38.92 -6.44
CA LEU A 723 -5.86 -40.17 -6.41
C LEU A 723 -6.61 -41.26 -5.60
N PRO A 724 -6.32 -42.57 -5.81
CA PRO A 724 -6.88 -43.64 -4.99
C PRO A 724 -6.35 -43.62 -3.54
N VAL A 725 -7.05 -44.25 -2.58
CA VAL A 725 -6.64 -44.29 -1.15
C VAL A 725 -5.35 -45.06 -0.86
N LYS A 726 -4.87 -45.85 -1.82
CA LYS A 726 -3.59 -46.54 -1.79
C LYS A 726 -3.04 -46.65 -3.20
N GLY A 727 -1.76 -46.38 -3.39
CA GLY A 727 -1.13 -46.51 -4.70
C GLY A 727 0.29 -45.95 -4.75
N GLU A 728 0.77 -45.77 -5.97
CA GLU A 728 2.05 -45.14 -6.27
C GLU A 728 1.83 -43.85 -7.07
N VAL A 729 2.57 -42.79 -6.75
CA VAL A 729 2.63 -41.58 -7.56
C VAL A 729 4.06 -41.34 -8.04
N THR A 730 4.23 -41.09 -9.34
CA THR A 730 5.52 -40.67 -9.88
C THR A 730 5.70 -39.18 -9.67
N VAL A 731 6.82 -38.78 -9.05
CA VAL A 731 7.18 -37.38 -8.87
C VAL A 731 7.49 -36.76 -10.23
N LYS A 732 6.55 -35.97 -10.74
CA LYS A 732 6.73 -35.18 -11.96
C LYS A 732 6.98 -33.72 -11.60
N ILE A 733 8.06 -33.17 -12.14
CA ILE A 733 8.41 -31.75 -12.02
C ILE A 733 8.03 -31.08 -13.34
N PRO A 734 7.29 -29.95 -13.33
CA PRO A 734 6.94 -29.24 -14.56
C PRO A 734 8.18 -28.81 -15.35
N GLU A 735 8.06 -28.78 -16.69
CA GLU A 735 9.12 -28.27 -17.56
C GLU A 735 9.39 -26.78 -17.28
N GLY A 736 10.68 -26.39 -17.24
CA GLY A 736 11.10 -25.00 -17.04
C GLY A 736 11.17 -24.55 -15.57
N VAL A 737 10.94 -25.44 -14.61
CA VAL A 737 11.00 -25.17 -13.18
C VAL A 737 12.28 -25.74 -12.57
N ASP A 738 12.90 -24.98 -11.66
CA ASP A 738 14.12 -25.40 -10.96
C ASP A 738 13.80 -26.44 -9.88
N PRO A 739 14.20 -27.72 -10.04
CA PRO A 739 13.88 -28.79 -9.10
C PRO A 739 14.54 -28.59 -7.72
N THR A 740 15.50 -27.66 -7.61
CA THR A 740 16.20 -27.35 -6.35
C THR A 740 15.43 -26.40 -5.44
N LYS A 741 14.36 -25.77 -5.94
CA LYS A 741 13.68 -24.66 -5.24
C LYS A 741 12.21 -24.92 -4.87
N GLY A 742 11.66 -26.05 -5.25
CA GLY A 742 10.26 -26.41 -4.96
C GLY A 742 10.09 -27.48 -3.91
N VAL A 743 8.83 -27.77 -3.62
CA VAL A 743 8.37 -28.82 -2.71
C VAL A 743 7.35 -29.71 -3.42
N TYR A 744 7.29 -30.99 -3.07
CA TYR A 744 6.27 -31.92 -3.52
C TYR A 744 5.29 -32.17 -2.36
N ARG A 745 4.03 -31.74 -2.54
CA ARG A 745 3.01 -31.79 -1.50
C ARG A 745 1.99 -32.88 -1.81
N MET A 746 1.80 -33.79 -0.87
CA MET A 746 0.74 -34.78 -0.89
C MET A 746 -0.28 -34.47 0.21
N SER A 747 -1.54 -34.32 -0.17
CA SER A 747 -2.64 -34.02 0.75
C SER A 747 -3.71 -35.08 0.64
N ALA A 748 -4.27 -35.49 1.78
CA ALA A 748 -5.45 -36.33 1.87
C ALA A 748 -6.48 -35.65 2.79
N SER A 749 -7.75 -35.62 2.36
CA SER A 749 -8.83 -35.02 3.13
C SER A 749 -10.10 -35.85 3.06
N TYR A 750 -10.90 -35.79 4.12
CA TYR A 750 -12.21 -36.41 4.20
C TYR A 750 -13.18 -35.48 4.91
N LYS A 751 -14.44 -35.50 4.46
CA LYS A 751 -15.55 -34.80 5.07
C LYS A 751 -16.59 -35.81 5.49
N ASP A 752 -16.92 -35.83 6.78
CA ASP A 752 -17.93 -36.71 7.36
C ASP A 752 -19.36 -36.32 6.88
N LYS A 753 -20.37 -37.06 7.33
CA LYS A 753 -21.80 -36.83 7.02
C LYS A 753 -22.51 -35.94 8.05
N GLY A 754 -21.83 -35.54 9.13
CA GLY A 754 -22.41 -34.95 10.32
C GLY A 754 -23.24 -35.95 11.13
N PHE A 755 -23.58 -35.59 12.38
CA PHE A 755 -24.28 -36.47 13.31
C PHE A 755 -25.34 -35.74 14.14
N ASN A 756 -26.54 -36.34 14.28
CA ASN A 756 -27.65 -35.83 15.12
C ASN A 756 -27.94 -34.32 14.98
N GLY A 757 -27.98 -33.80 13.75
CA GLY A 757 -28.28 -32.39 13.46
C GLY A 757 -27.07 -31.43 13.59
N VAL A 758 -25.90 -31.95 13.94
CA VAL A 758 -24.62 -31.25 13.84
C VAL A 758 -24.09 -31.35 12.41
N LYS A 759 -23.53 -30.25 11.89
CA LYS A 759 -23.06 -30.17 10.50
C LYS A 759 -21.82 -31.03 10.28
N ALA A 760 -21.65 -31.46 9.03
CA ALA A 760 -20.49 -32.21 8.60
C ALA A 760 -19.16 -31.45 8.76
N ILE A 761 -18.11 -32.14 9.22
CA ILE A 761 -16.76 -31.60 9.46
C ILE A 761 -15.78 -32.26 8.48
N ALA A 762 -14.76 -31.49 8.05
CA ALA A 762 -13.69 -32.00 7.21
C ALA A 762 -12.33 -31.92 7.92
N SER A 763 -11.50 -32.93 7.69
CA SER A 763 -10.11 -32.98 8.15
C SER A 763 -9.17 -33.25 6.99
N GLU A 764 -7.95 -32.73 7.07
CA GLU A 764 -6.89 -32.90 6.06
C GLU A 764 -5.56 -33.20 6.75
N GLN A 765 -4.77 -34.10 6.16
CA GLN A 765 -3.34 -34.24 6.46
C GLN A 765 -2.52 -34.02 5.20
N THR A 766 -1.41 -33.30 5.36
CA THR A 766 -0.46 -33.00 4.29
C THR A 766 0.94 -33.46 4.66
N ILE A 767 1.62 -34.15 3.74
CA ILE A 767 3.07 -34.39 3.79
C ILE A 767 3.72 -33.50 2.72
N THR A 768 4.74 -32.74 3.14
CA THR A 768 5.52 -31.88 2.24
C THR A 768 6.94 -32.41 2.16
N LEU A 769 7.33 -32.85 0.97
CA LEU A 769 8.68 -33.28 0.65
C LEU A 769 9.42 -32.11 0.03
N ARG A 770 10.64 -31.81 0.51
CA ARG A 770 11.46 -30.71 -0.02
C ARG A 770 12.44 -31.22 -1.07
N SER A 771 13.14 -30.29 -1.72
CA SER A 771 14.21 -30.66 -2.64
C SER A 771 15.31 -31.46 -1.93
N PRO A 772 15.90 -32.49 -2.57
CA PRO A 772 17.02 -33.22 -1.99
C PRO A 772 18.31 -32.40 -1.94
N THR A 773 18.32 -31.15 -2.43
CA THR A 773 19.46 -30.23 -2.31
C THR A 773 19.18 -29.20 -1.24
N MET A 774 20.03 -29.14 -0.21
CA MET A 774 19.94 -28.17 0.88
C MET A 774 21.11 -27.21 0.82
N LEU A 775 20.84 -25.93 1.09
CA LEU A 775 21.87 -24.87 1.11
C LEU A 775 22.37 -24.66 2.53
N PHE A 776 23.70 -24.68 2.73
CA PHE A 776 24.30 -24.51 4.05
C PHE A 776 24.04 -23.14 4.68
N GLY A 777 23.82 -22.10 3.88
CA GLY A 777 23.40 -20.78 4.40
C GLY A 777 22.04 -20.80 5.12
N ASN A 778 21.22 -21.82 4.87
CA ASN A 778 19.92 -22.03 5.51
C ASN A 778 19.95 -23.11 6.59
N ALA A 779 21.14 -23.51 7.09
CA ALA A 779 21.26 -24.49 8.17
C ALA A 779 20.50 -24.04 9.43
N ASP A 780 19.83 -25.01 10.07
CA ASP A 780 18.99 -24.81 11.27
C ASP A 780 19.81 -24.32 12.46
N ASP A 781 21.08 -24.72 12.52
CA ASP A 781 22.06 -24.28 13.51
C ASP A 781 23.47 -24.28 12.90
N ALA A 782 24.35 -23.43 13.42
CA ALA A 782 25.76 -23.39 13.03
C ALA A 782 26.62 -22.83 14.18
N SER A 783 27.88 -23.25 14.25
CA SER A 783 28.80 -22.74 15.28
C SER A 783 28.97 -21.21 15.21
N PRO A 784 29.18 -20.52 16.35
CA PRO A 784 29.32 -19.05 16.40
C PRO A 784 30.46 -18.48 15.55
N ASN A 785 31.51 -19.26 15.32
CA ASN A 785 32.72 -18.86 14.60
C ASN A 785 32.62 -19.11 13.08
N ILE A 786 31.41 -19.33 12.57
CA ILE A 786 31.10 -19.41 11.14
C ILE A 786 30.44 -18.09 10.72
N MET A 787 30.87 -17.53 9.60
CA MET A 787 30.30 -16.30 9.08
C MET A 787 29.10 -16.61 8.18
N ARG A 788 27.95 -16.01 8.45
CA ARG A 788 26.79 -16.00 7.54
C ARG A 788 26.75 -14.68 6.79
N PHE A 789 26.66 -14.76 5.47
CA PHE A 789 26.62 -13.59 4.60
C PHE A 789 25.41 -13.68 3.67
N LYS A 790 24.62 -12.61 3.60
CA LYS A 790 23.45 -12.54 2.71
C LYS A 790 23.83 -11.75 1.46
N MET A 791 23.68 -12.35 0.29
CA MET A 791 23.95 -11.73 -1.00
C MET A 791 22.73 -11.89 -1.91
N GLY A 792 21.92 -10.83 -2.00
CA GLY A 792 20.60 -10.91 -2.65
C GLY A 792 19.69 -11.91 -1.91
N ASP A 793 19.14 -12.87 -2.66
CA ASP A 793 18.27 -13.94 -2.12
C ASP A 793 19.05 -15.16 -1.58
N ASN A 794 20.38 -15.18 -1.74
CA ASN A 794 21.20 -16.31 -1.33
C ASN A 794 21.86 -16.04 0.02
N ASN A 795 21.69 -16.98 0.96
CA ASN A 795 22.46 -17.03 2.19
C ASN A 795 23.69 -17.91 1.95
N LEU A 796 24.87 -17.38 2.24
CA LEU A 796 26.13 -18.11 2.20
C LEU A 796 26.64 -18.35 3.61
N LEU A 797 27.32 -19.47 3.77
CA LEU A 797 28.01 -19.87 4.99
C LEU A 797 29.50 -19.96 4.66
N ILE A 798 30.34 -19.21 5.37
CA ILE A 798 31.79 -19.22 5.21
C ILE A 798 32.41 -19.83 6.46
N VAL A 799 33.15 -20.93 6.29
CA VAL A 799 33.81 -21.63 7.38
C VAL A 799 35.13 -20.93 7.68
N THR A 800 35.14 -20.07 8.68
CA THR A 800 36.30 -19.26 9.06
C THR A 800 37.24 -19.91 10.08
N ALA A 801 36.85 -21.04 10.67
CA ALA A 801 37.67 -21.77 11.64
C ALA A 801 37.43 -23.29 11.56
N PRO A 802 38.46 -24.13 11.83
CA PRO A 802 38.30 -25.58 11.90
C PRO A 802 37.51 -26.00 13.15
N ASN A 803 37.02 -27.24 13.14
CA ASN A 803 36.22 -27.85 14.21
C ASN A 803 34.92 -27.08 14.51
N THR A 804 34.35 -26.48 13.48
CA THR A 804 33.03 -25.84 13.52
C THR A 804 32.02 -26.70 12.77
N TYR A 805 30.72 -26.50 13.01
CA TYR A 805 29.66 -27.30 12.39
C TYR A 805 28.52 -26.44 11.82
N ALA A 806 27.79 -27.02 10.87
CA ALA A 806 26.44 -26.62 10.51
C ALA A 806 25.51 -27.84 10.61
N SER A 807 24.23 -27.64 10.96
CA SER A 807 23.29 -28.77 11.13
C SER A 807 21.96 -28.58 10.40
N PHE A 808 21.40 -29.69 9.96
CA PHE A 808 20.03 -29.80 9.47
C PHE A 808 19.28 -30.83 10.32
N LYS A 809 18.13 -30.44 10.87
CA LYS A 809 17.38 -31.22 11.85
C LYS A 809 16.28 -32.03 11.18
N LYS A 810 15.95 -33.18 11.78
CA LYS A 810 14.86 -34.08 11.34
C LYS A 810 14.92 -34.44 9.86
N ILE A 811 16.07 -34.87 9.39
CA ILE A 811 16.27 -35.37 8.02
C ILE A 811 16.06 -36.87 7.99
N ASP A 812 15.09 -37.33 7.20
CA ASP A 812 14.89 -38.75 6.93
C ASP A 812 15.97 -39.24 5.96
N MET A 813 16.82 -40.14 6.44
CA MET A 813 17.90 -40.77 5.66
C MET A 813 17.44 -42.05 4.97
N THR A 814 16.18 -42.46 5.12
CA THR A 814 15.65 -43.66 4.46
C THR A 814 15.84 -43.58 2.95
N GLY A 815 16.54 -44.57 2.39
CA GLY A 815 16.85 -44.66 0.96
C GLY A 815 18.01 -43.80 0.48
N VAL A 816 18.58 -42.92 1.31
CA VAL A 816 19.75 -42.10 0.95
C VAL A 816 21.02 -42.93 1.08
N LYS A 817 21.80 -43.01 -0.01
CA LYS A 817 23.07 -43.75 -0.06
C LYS A 817 24.28 -42.84 -0.20
N ASN A 818 24.10 -41.68 -0.83
CA ASN A 818 25.20 -40.77 -1.14
C ASN A 818 24.81 -39.32 -0.87
N LEU A 819 25.78 -38.55 -0.43
CA LEU A 819 25.72 -37.10 -0.30
C LEU A 819 26.70 -36.47 -1.29
N TYR A 820 26.27 -35.43 -1.98
CA TYR A 820 27.09 -34.66 -2.92
C TYR A 820 27.24 -33.25 -2.40
N PHE A 821 28.47 -32.89 -2.03
CA PHE A 821 28.79 -31.56 -1.50
C PHE A 821 29.32 -30.67 -2.61
N THR A 822 28.67 -29.54 -2.84
CA THR A 822 29.23 -28.46 -3.65
C THR A 822 29.93 -27.49 -2.72
N VAL A 823 31.26 -27.43 -2.82
CA VAL A 823 32.11 -26.62 -1.95
C VAL A 823 33.03 -25.79 -2.81
N ASN A 824 33.27 -24.55 -2.39
CA ASN A 824 34.20 -23.66 -3.06
C ASN A 824 35.26 -23.20 -2.06
N ALA A 825 36.54 -23.37 -2.42
CA ALA A 825 37.69 -23.13 -1.54
C ALA A 825 38.65 -22.08 -2.14
N PRO A 826 38.21 -20.82 -2.36
CA PRO A 826 38.96 -19.85 -3.15
C PRO A 826 40.20 -19.30 -2.43
N VAL A 827 41.38 -19.43 -3.05
CA VAL A 827 42.64 -18.89 -2.51
C VAL A 827 42.67 -17.36 -2.58
N GLU A 828 42.28 -16.77 -3.71
CA GLU A 828 42.43 -15.33 -3.93
C GLU A 828 41.52 -14.49 -3.02
N GLN A 829 40.27 -14.92 -2.79
CA GLN A 829 39.28 -14.15 -2.04
C GLN A 829 39.27 -14.48 -0.54
N LEU A 830 39.57 -15.72 -0.14
CA LEU A 830 39.47 -16.16 1.26
C LEU A 830 40.80 -16.62 1.87
N ASN A 831 41.88 -16.68 1.09
CA ASN A 831 43.12 -17.38 1.46
C ASN A 831 42.80 -18.80 1.99
N SER A 832 41.88 -19.47 1.29
CA SER A 832 41.25 -20.71 1.70
C SER A 832 42.27 -21.82 1.94
N MET A 833 42.20 -22.49 3.08
CA MET A 833 43.11 -23.57 3.46
C MET A 833 42.61 -24.98 3.14
N GLY A 834 41.37 -25.11 2.65
CA GLY A 834 40.76 -26.40 2.37
C GLY A 834 40.41 -27.16 3.66
N GLY A 835 39.97 -28.42 3.53
CA GLY A 835 39.66 -29.27 4.67
C GLY A 835 38.73 -30.43 4.32
N ILE A 836 38.22 -31.12 5.34
CA ILE A 836 37.23 -32.19 5.18
C ILE A 836 35.89 -31.78 5.80
N ILE A 837 34.81 -32.39 5.32
CA ILE A 837 33.49 -32.35 5.94
C ILE A 837 33.21 -33.74 6.50
N GLU A 838 33.10 -33.86 7.81
CA GLU A 838 32.60 -35.06 8.50
C GLU A 838 31.10 -34.95 8.71
N ILE A 839 30.36 -36.06 8.57
CA ILE A 839 28.91 -36.11 8.75
C ILE A 839 28.60 -36.97 9.97
N HIS A 840 27.99 -36.35 10.97
CA HIS A 840 27.61 -37.00 12.23
C HIS A 840 26.10 -36.98 12.43
N THR A 841 25.57 -37.96 13.17
CA THR A 841 24.17 -38.00 13.57
C THR A 841 23.97 -37.58 15.03
N GLY A 842 22.90 -36.85 15.31
CA GLY A 842 22.45 -36.46 16.66
C GLY A 842 23.20 -35.26 17.26
N SER A 843 24.54 -35.22 17.13
CA SER A 843 25.37 -34.09 17.60
C SER A 843 26.66 -33.98 16.78
N ALA A 844 27.41 -32.88 16.93
CA ALA A 844 28.68 -32.67 16.25
C ALA A 844 29.75 -33.73 16.60
N ASP A 845 29.71 -34.31 17.80
CA ASP A 845 30.60 -35.40 18.24
C ASP A 845 29.90 -36.79 18.17
N GLY A 846 28.76 -36.87 17.46
CA GLY A 846 27.98 -38.09 17.35
C GLY A 846 28.62 -39.17 16.49
N PRO A 847 27.92 -40.28 16.19
CA PRO A 847 28.42 -41.30 15.28
C PRO A 847 28.73 -40.73 13.90
N LEU A 848 29.95 -40.93 13.42
CA LEU A 848 30.38 -40.56 12.06
C LEU A 848 29.75 -41.52 11.05
N ILE A 849 29.00 -40.99 10.09
CA ILE A 849 28.32 -41.78 9.05
C ILE A 849 28.94 -41.61 7.65
N GLY A 850 29.87 -40.67 7.49
CA GLY A 850 30.61 -40.45 6.26
C GLY A 850 31.53 -39.23 6.37
N GLN A 851 32.48 -39.10 5.44
CA GLN A 851 33.34 -37.93 5.33
C GLN A 851 33.77 -37.69 3.88
N THR A 852 34.08 -36.44 3.53
CA THR A 852 34.68 -36.12 2.23
C THR A 852 36.16 -36.50 2.19
N GLU A 853 36.71 -36.61 0.98
CA GLU A 853 38.15 -36.43 0.78
C GLU A 853 38.56 -35.00 1.16
N PHE A 854 39.87 -34.74 1.27
CA PHE A 854 40.37 -33.40 1.54
C PHE A 854 40.08 -32.48 0.35
N ILE A 855 39.23 -31.48 0.59
CA ILE A 855 38.84 -30.45 -0.37
C ILE A 855 40.01 -29.48 -0.48
N GLN A 856 40.66 -29.47 -1.64
CA GLN A 856 41.83 -28.65 -1.89
C GLN A 856 41.44 -27.18 -2.14
N PRO A 857 42.29 -26.22 -1.72
CA PRO A 857 42.17 -24.84 -2.17
C PRO A 857 42.18 -24.73 -3.70
N SER A 858 41.37 -23.83 -4.24
CA SER A 858 41.21 -23.60 -5.67
C SER A 858 41.55 -22.14 -6.04
N ASN A 859 42.19 -21.95 -7.19
CA ASN A 859 42.39 -20.62 -7.79
C ASN A 859 41.15 -20.12 -8.55
N GLU A 860 40.07 -20.92 -8.57
CA GLU A 860 38.79 -20.50 -9.12
C GLU A 860 38.13 -19.46 -8.22
N PRO A 861 37.56 -18.38 -8.77
CA PRO A 861 36.83 -17.40 -7.99
C PRO A 861 35.57 -18.03 -7.38
N ILE A 862 34.89 -17.27 -6.51
CA ILE A 862 33.65 -17.74 -5.89
C ILE A 862 32.66 -18.19 -6.97
N ALA A 863 31.99 -19.33 -6.80
CA ALA A 863 31.16 -19.97 -7.83
C ALA A 863 30.10 -19.03 -8.47
N MET A 864 29.63 -18.01 -7.73
CA MET A 864 28.70 -16.99 -8.23
C MET A 864 29.32 -15.94 -9.16
N MET A 865 30.64 -15.92 -9.30
CA MET A 865 31.44 -15.10 -10.21
C MET A 865 32.15 -15.95 -11.29
N SER A 866 32.05 -17.28 -11.20
CA SER A 866 32.62 -18.22 -12.17
C SER A 866 31.59 -18.63 -13.24
N LYS A 867 32.09 -19.02 -14.43
CA LYS A 867 31.27 -19.61 -15.51
C LYS A 867 31.03 -21.11 -15.31
N SER A 868 31.67 -21.74 -14.32
CA SER A 868 31.59 -23.17 -14.02
C SER A 868 31.31 -23.42 -12.54
N MET A 869 30.42 -24.37 -12.25
CA MET A 869 30.14 -24.83 -10.89
C MET A 869 31.26 -25.77 -10.39
N PRO A 870 31.62 -25.73 -9.09
CA PRO A 870 32.55 -26.68 -8.51
C PRO A 870 32.09 -28.13 -8.71
N VAL A 871 33.03 -29.03 -8.97
CA VAL A 871 32.76 -30.47 -9.05
C VAL A 871 32.27 -30.97 -7.68
N PRO A 872 31.10 -31.63 -7.58
CA PRO A 872 30.60 -32.12 -6.31
C PRO A 872 31.47 -33.22 -5.69
N HIS A 873 31.69 -33.16 -4.38
CA HIS A 873 32.37 -34.21 -3.62
C HIS A 873 31.35 -35.25 -3.16
N ARG A 874 31.50 -36.49 -3.63
CA ARG A 874 30.62 -37.62 -3.29
C ARG A 874 31.07 -38.29 -1.98
N VAL A 875 30.12 -38.52 -1.08
CA VAL A 875 30.32 -39.26 0.17
C VAL A 875 29.27 -40.35 0.28
N SER A 876 29.70 -41.60 0.44
CA SER A 876 28.78 -42.69 0.76
C SER A 876 28.46 -42.68 2.26
N VAL A 877 27.18 -42.80 2.58
CA VAL A 877 26.69 -42.76 3.96
C VAL A 877 25.90 -44.01 4.29
N ASN A 878 25.95 -44.43 5.56
CA ASN A 878 25.17 -45.55 6.07
C ASN A 878 24.32 -45.10 7.26
N SER A 879 23.12 -44.60 6.98
CA SER A 879 22.14 -44.17 7.98
C SER A 879 20.72 -44.36 7.43
N SER A 880 19.73 -44.46 8.30
CA SER A 880 18.32 -44.61 7.93
C SER A 880 17.42 -43.93 8.96
N GLY A 881 16.17 -43.63 8.58
CA GLY A 881 15.21 -42.93 9.42
C GLY A 881 15.56 -41.46 9.70
N PHE A 882 14.79 -40.83 10.57
CA PHE A 882 14.97 -39.43 10.93
C PHE A 882 16.19 -39.22 11.83
N ASN A 883 17.10 -38.34 11.40
CA ASN A 883 18.31 -37.97 12.10
C ASN A 883 18.49 -36.44 12.07
N ASP A 884 19.07 -35.89 13.13
CA ASP A 884 19.69 -34.56 13.06
C ASP A 884 21.10 -34.75 12.50
N LEU A 885 21.42 -34.08 11.39
CA LEU A 885 22.70 -34.22 10.70
C LEU A 885 23.59 -33.03 11.01
N TYR A 886 24.79 -33.31 11.50
CA TYR A 886 25.83 -32.32 11.78
C TYR A 886 26.97 -32.50 10.77
N PHE A 887 27.30 -31.41 10.08
CA PHE A 887 28.40 -31.34 9.13
C PHE A 887 29.54 -30.60 9.80
N VAL A 888 30.56 -31.33 10.23
CA VAL A 888 31.71 -30.82 10.98
C VAL A 888 32.85 -30.54 10.02
N PHE A 889 33.31 -29.29 10.00
CA PHE A 889 34.33 -28.80 9.10
C PHE A 889 35.70 -28.89 9.79
N LYS A 890 36.58 -29.78 9.31
CA LYS A 890 37.89 -30.03 9.94
C LYS A 890 39.06 -29.68 9.04
N ASN A 891 40.09 -29.10 9.66
CA ASN A 891 41.45 -28.98 9.15
C ASN A 891 42.38 -28.60 10.32
N ASP A 892 43.01 -29.59 10.95
CA ASP A 892 43.82 -29.39 12.17
C ASP A 892 45.05 -28.49 11.96
N LYS A 893 45.42 -28.23 10.71
CA LYS A 893 46.54 -27.35 10.33
C LYS A 893 46.08 -25.95 9.92
N ALA A 894 44.77 -25.68 9.91
CA ALA A 894 44.24 -24.40 9.48
C ALA A 894 44.43 -23.29 10.52
N THR A 895 44.96 -22.16 10.06
CA THR A 895 45.08 -20.91 10.83
C THR A 895 44.17 -19.81 10.28
N GLY A 896 43.40 -20.11 9.23
CA GLY A 896 42.47 -19.19 8.56
C GLY A 896 41.23 -19.91 8.03
N ALA A 897 40.51 -19.29 7.10
CA ALA A 897 39.27 -19.82 6.53
C ALA A 897 39.49 -21.14 5.77
N LEU A 898 38.55 -22.07 5.89
CA LEU A 898 38.63 -23.39 5.28
C LEU A 898 38.06 -23.39 3.86
N TYR A 899 36.79 -23.00 3.69
CA TYR A 899 36.06 -22.95 2.42
C TYR A 899 34.62 -22.41 2.63
N ILE A 900 33.87 -22.29 1.54
CA ILE A 900 32.43 -21.98 1.47
C ILE A 900 31.67 -23.26 1.07
N PRO A 901 31.04 -23.99 2.00
CA PRO A 901 30.13 -25.06 1.62
C PRO A 901 28.83 -24.44 1.08
N LEU A 902 28.51 -24.70 -0.19
CA LEU A 902 27.34 -24.10 -0.84
C LEU A 902 26.09 -24.94 -0.57
N SER A 903 26.17 -26.22 -0.91
CA SER A 903 25.04 -27.14 -0.81
C SER A 903 25.45 -28.57 -0.53
N VAL A 904 24.50 -29.33 0.01
CA VAL A 904 24.55 -30.79 0.09
C VAL A 904 23.33 -31.36 -0.61
N THR A 905 23.56 -32.27 -1.57
CA THR A 905 22.50 -32.99 -2.28
C THR A 905 22.45 -34.44 -1.79
N PHE A 906 21.31 -34.84 -1.25
CA PHE A 906 21.00 -36.20 -0.82
C PHE A 906 20.61 -37.03 -2.05
N SER A 907 21.15 -38.24 -2.20
CA SER A 907 20.87 -39.11 -3.35
C SER A 907 20.54 -40.53 -2.91
N ALA A 908 19.57 -41.12 -3.61
CA ALA A 908 19.19 -42.52 -3.44
C ALA A 908 19.97 -43.49 -4.35
N GLU A 909 20.72 -42.96 -5.32
CA GLU A 909 21.60 -43.71 -6.22
C GLU A 909 22.92 -44.06 -5.55
#